data_AF-A0A8C5DWN6-F1
#
_entry.id   AF-A0A8C5DWN6-F1
#
_cell.length_a   1.000
_cell.length_b   1.000
_cell.length_c   1.000
_cell.angle_alpha   90.00
_cell.angle_beta   90.00
_cell.angle_gamma   90.00
#
_symmetry.space_group_name_H-M   'P 1'
#
loop_
_entity.id
_entity.type
_entity.pdbx_description
1 polymer ?
#
loop_
_entity_poly.entity_id
_entity_poly.type
_entity_poly.pdbx_seq_one_letter_code
_entity_poly.pdbx_strand_id
1 'polypeptide(L)'
;SQSVACPIFTVCINNFLSELFLSMSSPHREIENQMYVGEVKEKEKAKKQYEKAVSTGQTAGLVKASGRKMEKFSVSVNIAAESNVTFILTYEELLQRKLGMYEIITRVKPKSPVQEFKITANIYEPQGLSFVDTRATFLSNELLPLVQKTVTENKAHISFSPTLEQQRKCAGCDGTLIDGDFVITYDVKREQGLGNIQVHNGYFVHFFAPPALPRVPVNVVFVFDRSGSMSGQKMRQTVDALLKILKDLKEEDHFALIAFDHRIIPWRYSLTKASKENVSAAMDHVRGISSYGSTNINDAVLTGVRMLRKGRSEKQLPERSIDMIILLTDGMPNDGESHPEKIQSNVRSEIGGDMSLFCLGFGNDVEYSFLDVMSKENKGLARRIYEASDAALQLQGFYEEVSSPLLLEVDLRYPDNAVDFLTTKNFNQLFNGSEIVVAGRLNDRDLDNFMVEVFGQGVEDFNEKGQAAPVDLNVMYPNEGYIFGDFTERLWAYLTIQQLLEKSKSGSSDEKTNATAKALEMSLQYSFVTPLTSMVVTKPETEDGTDSPLIADKLTEGTSDMTLDGDPHFLIELSDRDDALCFNINDKPGTIFNLVKDPESGILVNGQVVGDKKIPPDGKINTYFWRFGILHQTLGVRIEVTTEDILVFQDNEGVKLLWSDSAALKGLNMDLSLEKDRSLTVTLKDSVKFVVLLHKVWKEHPYHRDYLGFYTLETHLLSPSVHGLLGQFYHGVKFEVSDLRPGEVPEKPDATMFVKGLELNVTRGWQRDFRNEMTNGIKVPCWFIHNNGTGLIDGDMKDYVMTSLFSAV
;
A
#
# COMPACT_ATOMS: atom_id res chain seq x y z
N SER A 1 -21.73 -22.56 25.72
CA SER A 1 -20.39 -22.44 25.10
C SER A 1 -20.24 -21.01 24.64
N GLN A 2 -19.66 -20.15 25.48
CA GLN A 2 -19.48 -18.74 25.17
C GLN A 2 -18.28 -18.61 24.23
N SER A 3 -18.53 -18.20 22.99
CA SER A 3 -17.50 -17.94 21.97
C SER A 3 -16.72 -16.67 22.33
N VAL A 4 -15.41 -16.79 22.49
CA VAL A 4 -14.49 -15.63 22.48
C VAL A 4 -14.42 -15.12 21.05
N ALA A 5 -14.99 -13.94 20.79
CA ALA A 5 -14.87 -13.30 19.49
C ALA A 5 -13.55 -12.53 19.43
N CYS A 6 -12.80 -12.70 18.34
CA CYS A 6 -11.60 -11.91 18.04
C CYS A 6 -11.93 -10.96 16.86
N PRO A 7 -12.67 -9.86 17.10
CA PRO A 7 -13.01 -8.94 16.01
C PRO A 7 -11.75 -8.22 15.53
N ILE A 8 -11.57 -8.22 14.21
CA ILE A 8 -10.55 -7.41 13.54
C ILE A 8 -11.21 -6.11 13.11
N PHE A 9 -10.80 -5.00 13.71
CA PHE A 9 -11.21 -3.67 13.30
C PHE A 9 -10.22 -3.15 12.26
N THR A 10 -10.71 -2.79 11.07
CA THR A 10 -9.88 -2.24 10.00
C THR A 10 -10.43 -0.90 9.54
N VAL A 11 -9.59 0.13 9.57
CA VAL A 11 -9.90 1.46 9.02
C VAL A 11 -8.84 1.83 7.99
N CYS A 12 -9.27 2.41 6.89
CA CYS A 12 -8.37 3.02 5.91
C CYS A 12 -8.36 4.53 6.16
N ILE A 13 -7.21 5.09 6.49
CA ILE A 13 -7.06 6.52 6.85
C ILE A 13 -6.13 7.18 5.86
N ASN A 14 -6.44 8.38 5.37
CA ASN A 14 -5.59 9.07 4.39
C ASN A 14 -4.33 9.72 4.96
N ASN A 15 -4.03 9.61 6.26
CA ASN A 15 -2.88 10.30 6.86
C ASN A 15 -2.62 9.96 8.34
N PHE A 16 -1.69 10.72 8.91
CA PHE A 16 -1.14 10.69 10.26
C PHE A 16 -2.19 10.50 11.36
N LEU A 17 -1.99 9.43 12.11
CA LEU A 17 -2.72 9.16 13.33
C LEU A 17 -2.20 10.05 14.46
N SER A 18 -3.13 10.72 15.14
CA SER A 18 -2.84 11.58 16.28
C SER A 18 -3.09 10.85 17.60
N GLU A 19 -4.21 10.11 17.72
CA GLU A 19 -4.55 9.40 18.96
C GLU A 19 -5.36 8.12 18.70
N LEU A 20 -5.17 7.11 19.57
CA LEU A 20 -5.95 5.87 19.56
C LEU A 20 -6.36 5.52 20.98
N PHE A 21 -7.66 5.28 21.18
CA PHE A 21 -8.20 4.81 22.44
C PHE A 21 -8.91 3.46 22.24
N LEU A 22 -8.60 2.52 23.12
CA LEU A 22 -9.32 1.26 23.29
C LEU A 22 -9.99 1.27 24.66
N SER A 23 -11.31 1.24 24.72
CA SER A 23 -12.05 1.15 25.98
C SER A 23 -12.76 -0.20 26.08
N MET A 24 -12.57 -0.90 27.21
CA MET A 24 -13.23 -2.18 27.50
C MET A 24 -14.10 -2.04 28.75
N SER A 25 -15.33 -2.55 28.69
CA SER A 25 -16.26 -2.57 29.83
C SER A 25 -16.94 -3.94 29.95
N SER A 26 -17.17 -4.41 31.19
CA SER A 26 -17.87 -5.67 31.48
C SER A 26 -18.99 -5.43 32.49
N PRO A 27 -20.21 -5.94 32.26
CA PRO A 27 -21.34 -5.72 33.15
C PRO A 27 -21.35 -6.61 34.42
N HIS A 28 -20.39 -7.52 34.61
CA HIS A 28 -20.44 -8.55 35.67
C HIS A 28 -19.27 -8.51 36.68
N ARG A 29 -18.40 -7.51 36.61
CA ARG A 29 -17.45 -7.18 37.67
C ARG A 29 -17.41 -5.66 37.82
N GLU A 30 -17.17 -5.17 39.04
CA GLU A 30 -16.72 -3.79 39.29
C GLU A 30 -15.31 -3.58 38.70
N ILE A 31 -15.12 -3.86 37.41
CA ILE A 31 -13.92 -3.47 36.67
C ILE A 31 -14.28 -2.15 36.02
N GLU A 32 -13.67 -1.10 36.57
CA GLU A 32 -13.66 0.26 36.07
C GLU A 32 -13.51 0.30 34.54
N ASN A 33 -14.12 1.31 33.92
CA ASN A 33 -14.09 1.60 32.50
C ASN A 33 -12.62 1.79 32.03
N GLN A 34 -11.88 0.71 31.77
CA GLN A 34 -10.43 0.75 31.58
C GLN A 34 -10.13 1.19 30.14
N MET A 35 -9.53 2.37 30.02
CA MET A 35 -9.14 2.98 28.75
C MET A 35 -7.65 2.76 28.52
N TYR A 36 -7.30 2.11 27.41
CA TYR A 36 -5.92 1.93 26.95
C TYR A 36 -5.63 2.93 25.83
N VAL A 37 -4.66 3.80 26.06
CA VAL A 37 -4.25 4.84 25.12
C VAL A 37 -3.07 4.31 24.29
N GLY A 38 -3.10 4.53 22.99
CA GLY A 38 -2.00 4.22 22.09
C GLY A 38 -0.82 5.16 22.31
N GLU A 39 0.37 4.60 22.47
CA GLU A 39 1.60 5.36 22.66
C GLU A 39 2.38 5.40 21.35
N VAL A 40 2.73 6.60 20.89
CA VAL A 40 3.61 6.78 19.74
C VAL A 40 5.05 6.57 20.18
N LYS A 41 5.71 5.59 19.59
CA LYS A 41 7.11 5.25 19.87
C LYS A 41 7.91 5.25 18.59
N GLU A 42 9.23 5.24 18.75
CA GLU A 42 10.14 4.89 17.67
C GLU A 42 9.73 3.53 17.07
N LYS A 43 9.75 3.44 15.75
CA LYS A 43 9.20 2.31 14.99
C LYS A 43 9.66 0.94 15.48
N GLU A 44 10.96 0.77 15.69
CA GLU A 44 11.55 -0.48 16.17
C GLU A 44 11.13 -0.82 17.61
N LYS A 45 10.98 0.20 18.48
CA LYS A 45 10.54 0.00 19.87
C LYS A 45 9.05 -0.37 19.94
N ALA A 46 8.21 0.29 19.16
CA ALA A 46 6.79 -0.03 19.03
C ALA A 46 6.59 -1.48 18.55
N LYS A 47 7.34 -1.88 17.51
CA LYS A 47 7.30 -3.23 16.95
C LYS A 47 7.68 -4.28 17.99
N LYS A 48 8.80 -4.10 18.70
CA LYS A 48 9.24 -5.01 19.78
C LYS A 48 8.21 -5.12 20.91
N GLN A 49 7.59 -4.01 21.32
CA GLN A 49 6.55 -4.02 22.35
C GLN A 49 5.30 -4.77 21.88
N TYR A 50 4.86 -4.54 20.65
CA TYR A 50 3.73 -5.27 20.05
C TYR A 50 4.00 -6.78 19.98
N GLU A 51 5.16 -7.18 19.44
CA GLU A 51 5.56 -8.59 19.34
C GLU A 51 5.64 -9.27 20.73
N LYS A 52 6.12 -8.55 21.75
CA LYS A 52 6.13 -9.03 23.14
C LYS A 52 4.70 -9.21 23.69
N ALA A 53 3.80 -8.26 23.44
CA ALA A 53 2.42 -8.33 23.93
C ALA A 53 1.61 -9.44 23.24
N VAL A 54 1.76 -9.59 21.92
CA VAL A 54 1.12 -10.67 21.15
C VAL A 54 1.65 -12.04 21.59
N SER A 55 2.96 -12.19 21.75
CA SER A 55 3.55 -13.48 22.20
C SER A 55 3.18 -13.87 23.63
N THR A 56 2.79 -12.90 24.48
CA THR A 56 2.28 -13.14 25.84
C THR A 56 0.75 -13.27 25.90
N GLY A 57 0.06 -13.34 24.76
CA GLY A 57 -1.40 -13.48 24.68
C GLY A 57 -2.17 -12.23 25.11
N GLN A 58 -1.48 -11.11 25.29
CA GLN A 58 -2.09 -9.83 25.66
C GLN A 58 -2.74 -9.18 24.45
N THR A 59 -3.75 -8.34 24.73
CA THR A 59 -4.34 -7.49 23.70
C THR A 59 -3.32 -6.45 23.24
N ALA A 60 -3.05 -6.43 21.94
CA ALA A 60 -2.11 -5.49 21.33
C ALA A 60 -2.63 -4.96 19.98
N GLY A 61 -2.39 -3.68 19.71
CA GLY A 61 -2.66 -3.05 18.42
C GLY A 61 -1.40 -2.37 17.90
N LEU A 62 -1.10 -2.53 16.60
CA LEU A 62 0.01 -1.87 15.95
C LEU A 62 -0.46 -1.09 14.73
N VAL A 63 -0.09 0.18 14.69
CA VAL A 63 -0.31 1.04 13.53
C VAL A 63 0.97 1.18 12.74
N LYS A 64 0.89 0.90 11.43
CA LYS A 64 1.96 1.14 10.48
C LYS A 64 1.41 1.69 9.16
N ALA A 65 2.18 2.56 8.53
CA ALA A 65 1.88 3.06 7.19
C ALA A 65 1.87 1.91 6.16
N SER A 66 0.75 1.72 5.44
CA SER A 66 0.61 0.71 4.39
C SER A 66 -0.53 1.06 3.41
N GLY A 67 -0.20 1.53 2.19
CA GLY A 67 -1.18 1.71 1.09
C GLY A 67 -0.86 2.80 0.02
N ARG A 68 -1.76 2.98 -0.97
CA ARG A 68 -1.62 3.89 -2.14
C ARG A 68 -1.94 5.37 -1.87
N LYS A 69 -2.92 5.61 -0.99
CA LYS A 69 -3.42 6.93 -0.54
C LYS A 69 -3.89 6.85 0.91
N MET A 70 -4.49 5.71 1.28
CA MET A 70 -4.88 5.39 2.65
C MET A 70 -3.97 4.35 3.28
N GLU A 71 -3.60 4.58 4.52
CA GLU A 71 -2.96 3.64 5.43
C GLU A 71 -3.99 2.67 6.02
N LYS A 72 -3.68 1.38 6.04
CA LYS A 72 -4.53 0.36 6.67
C LYS A 72 -4.19 0.24 8.16
N PHE A 73 -5.11 0.65 9.01
CA PHE A 73 -5.12 0.37 10.43
C PHE A 73 -5.76 -0.99 10.69
N SER A 74 -5.11 -1.85 11.48
CA SER A 74 -5.67 -3.13 11.92
C SER A 74 -5.39 -3.34 13.40
N VAL A 75 -6.44 -3.61 14.18
CA VAL A 75 -6.30 -4.02 15.59
C VAL A 75 -7.06 -5.32 15.81
N SER A 76 -6.41 -6.24 16.52
CA SER A 76 -6.97 -7.53 16.94
C SER A 76 -7.01 -7.57 18.45
N VAL A 77 -8.19 -7.83 19.02
CA VAL A 77 -8.38 -7.87 20.48
C VAL A 77 -9.06 -9.17 20.86
N ASN A 78 -8.55 -9.83 21.89
CA ASN A 78 -9.23 -10.97 22.53
C ASN A 78 -10.26 -10.43 23.52
N ILE A 79 -11.54 -10.67 23.24
CA ILE A 79 -12.65 -10.11 24.00
C ILE A 79 -13.28 -11.20 24.86
N ALA A 80 -13.39 -10.95 26.17
CA ALA A 80 -14.08 -11.86 27.08
C ALA A 80 -15.58 -11.96 26.73
N ALA A 81 -16.20 -13.09 27.03
CA ALA A 81 -17.63 -13.26 26.81
C ALA A 81 -18.45 -12.15 27.51
N GLU A 82 -19.52 -11.70 26.85
CA GLU A 82 -20.45 -10.68 27.39
C GLU A 82 -19.79 -9.34 27.75
N SER A 83 -18.63 -9.03 27.15
CA SER A 83 -17.97 -7.73 27.30
C SER A 83 -18.20 -6.82 26.10
N ASN A 84 -18.22 -5.51 26.36
CA ASN A 84 -18.35 -4.48 25.34
C ASN A 84 -16.99 -3.83 25.12
N VAL A 85 -16.57 -3.75 23.87
CA VAL A 85 -15.32 -3.09 23.48
C VAL A 85 -15.63 -1.94 22.53
N THR A 86 -15.08 -0.77 22.83
CA THR A 86 -15.20 0.42 22.01
C THR A 86 -13.83 0.78 21.46
N PHE A 87 -13.74 0.87 20.14
CA PHE A 87 -12.56 1.34 19.42
C PHE A 87 -12.79 2.80 19.02
N ILE A 88 -11.91 3.70 19.44
CA ILE A 88 -11.94 5.11 19.05
C ILE A 88 -10.60 5.44 18.41
N LEU A 89 -10.66 5.85 17.15
CA LEU A 89 -9.49 6.19 16.35
C LEU A 89 -9.59 7.66 15.96
N THR A 90 -8.62 8.46 16.37
CA THR A 90 -8.53 9.88 16.05
C THR A 90 -7.33 10.11 15.15
N TYR A 91 -7.55 10.74 14.01
CA TYR A 91 -6.49 11.12 13.10
C TYR A 91 -6.68 12.56 12.65
N GLU A 92 -5.60 13.17 12.23
CA GLU A 92 -5.57 14.54 11.76
C GLU A 92 -4.96 14.58 10.36
N GLU A 93 -5.51 15.41 9.49
CA GLU A 93 -4.96 15.63 8.17
C GLU A 93 -5.00 17.12 7.81
N LEU A 94 -3.93 17.58 7.16
CA LEU A 94 -3.98 18.83 6.41
C LEU A 94 -4.66 18.54 5.07
N LEU A 95 -5.89 19.04 4.91
CA LEU A 95 -6.58 18.98 3.63
C LEU A 95 -5.83 19.81 2.59
N GLN A 96 -5.47 19.17 1.47
CA GLN A 96 -4.82 19.85 0.36
C GLN A 96 -5.85 20.28 -0.66
N ARG A 97 -5.88 21.57 -0.98
CA ARG A 97 -6.71 22.09 -2.06
C ARG A 97 -6.16 21.66 -3.41
N LYS A 98 -6.97 20.97 -4.21
CA LYS A 98 -6.63 20.55 -5.58
C LYS A 98 -7.82 20.79 -6.48
N LEU A 99 -7.57 21.23 -7.71
CA LEU A 99 -8.62 21.50 -8.70
C LEU A 99 -9.75 22.40 -8.16
N GLY A 100 -9.42 23.31 -7.24
CA GLY A 100 -10.35 24.29 -6.69
C GLY A 100 -11.21 23.78 -5.55
N MET A 101 -10.88 22.63 -4.94
CA MET A 101 -11.65 22.07 -3.83
C MET A 101 -10.78 21.30 -2.84
N TYR A 102 -11.26 21.19 -1.61
CA TYR A 102 -10.81 20.21 -0.63
C TYR A 102 -11.69 18.96 -0.76
N GLU A 103 -11.09 17.77 -0.62
CA GLU A 103 -11.82 16.50 -0.59
C GLU A 103 -11.56 15.79 0.74
N ILE A 104 -12.64 15.45 1.46
CA ILE A 104 -12.62 14.55 2.60
C ILE A 104 -13.16 13.21 2.13
N ILE A 105 -12.34 12.15 2.22
CA ILE A 105 -12.71 10.81 1.76
C ILE A 105 -12.73 9.85 2.94
N THR A 106 -13.90 9.28 3.24
CA THR A 106 -14.09 8.25 4.25
C THR A 106 -14.44 6.93 3.56
N ARG A 107 -13.51 5.96 3.59
CA ARG A 107 -13.77 4.61 3.09
C ARG A 107 -14.52 3.79 4.13
N VAL A 108 -15.65 3.25 3.73
CA VAL A 108 -16.55 2.50 4.60
C VAL A 108 -16.77 1.10 4.03
N LYS A 109 -16.40 0.09 4.80
CA LYS A 109 -16.54 -1.32 4.42
C LYS A 109 -16.91 -2.23 5.61
N PRO A 110 -18.07 -2.02 6.25
CA PRO A 110 -18.60 -2.97 7.22
C PRO A 110 -18.78 -4.35 6.59
N LYS A 111 -18.43 -5.42 7.31
CA LYS A 111 -18.63 -6.81 6.84
C LYS A 111 -20.09 -7.25 6.90
N SER A 112 -20.88 -6.62 7.78
CA SER A 112 -22.30 -6.88 8.02
C SER A 112 -23.03 -5.57 8.36
N PRO A 113 -24.38 -5.52 8.27
CA PRO A 113 -25.15 -4.37 8.70
C PRO A 113 -24.86 -3.96 10.15
N VAL A 114 -24.73 -2.65 10.38
CA VAL A 114 -24.40 -2.05 11.68
C VAL A 114 -25.67 -1.46 12.30
N GLN A 115 -25.95 -1.82 13.55
CA GLN A 115 -27.18 -1.41 14.24
C GLN A 115 -27.35 0.11 14.30
N GLU A 116 -26.27 0.83 14.61
CA GLU A 116 -26.22 2.29 14.63
C GLU A 116 -25.09 2.78 13.71
N PHE A 117 -25.35 2.80 12.40
CA PHE A 117 -24.41 3.36 11.44
C PHE A 117 -24.61 4.88 11.33
N LYS A 118 -23.54 5.66 11.53
CA LYS A 118 -23.57 7.11 11.36
C LYS A 118 -22.26 7.65 10.80
N ILE A 119 -22.35 8.46 9.75
CA ILE A 119 -21.30 9.39 9.34
C ILE A 119 -21.77 10.80 9.70
N THR A 120 -20.92 11.56 10.38
CA THR A 120 -21.17 12.98 10.66
C THR A 120 -19.93 13.77 10.31
N ALA A 121 -20.08 14.84 9.53
CA ALA A 121 -19.02 15.79 9.26
C ALA A 121 -19.49 17.20 9.63
N ASN A 122 -18.68 17.87 10.45
CA ASN A 122 -18.85 19.26 10.82
C ASN A 122 -17.69 20.02 10.20
N ILE A 123 -17.98 20.85 9.20
CA ILE A 123 -17.00 21.71 8.54
C ILE A 123 -17.18 23.11 9.09
N TYR A 124 -16.08 23.73 9.47
CA TYR A 124 -16.05 25.12 9.89
C TYR A 124 -14.94 25.85 9.14
N GLU A 125 -15.26 26.99 8.52
CA GLU A 125 -14.29 27.79 7.78
C GLU A 125 -14.49 29.28 8.09
N PRO A 126 -13.52 29.98 8.72
CA PRO A 126 -13.66 31.38 9.13
C PRO A 126 -13.96 32.34 7.97
N GLN A 127 -13.38 32.05 6.79
CA GLN A 127 -13.58 32.83 5.57
C GLN A 127 -14.99 32.66 4.97
N GLY A 128 -15.73 31.65 5.43
CA GLY A 128 -17.00 31.24 4.87
C GLY A 128 -16.85 30.18 3.78
N LEU A 129 -17.90 29.39 3.60
CA LEU A 129 -17.98 28.30 2.62
C LEU A 129 -18.49 28.86 1.28
N SER A 130 -17.80 28.51 0.20
CA SER A 130 -18.23 28.82 -1.18
C SER A 130 -19.25 27.79 -1.67
N PHE A 131 -18.94 26.51 -1.47
CA PHE A 131 -19.87 25.40 -1.72
C PHE A 131 -19.51 24.21 -0.85
N VAL A 132 -20.45 23.30 -0.68
CA VAL A 132 -20.26 21.99 -0.04
C VAL A 132 -21.10 20.96 -0.78
N ASP A 133 -20.47 19.88 -1.23
CA ASP A 133 -21.11 18.76 -1.91
C ASP A 133 -20.71 17.41 -1.32
N THR A 134 -21.52 16.40 -1.60
CA THR A 134 -21.40 15.06 -1.01
C THR A 134 -21.74 14.01 -2.05
N ARG A 135 -20.85 13.04 -2.25
CA ARG A 135 -21.07 11.89 -3.14
C ARG A 135 -20.58 10.62 -2.45
N ALA A 136 -21.19 9.47 -2.77
CA ALA A 136 -20.62 8.19 -2.36
C ALA A 136 -20.82 7.14 -3.44
N THR A 137 -19.86 6.22 -3.56
CA THR A 137 -19.89 5.15 -4.57
C THR A 137 -21.02 4.14 -4.35
N PHE A 138 -21.51 4.02 -3.11
CA PHE A 138 -22.58 3.12 -2.70
C PHE A 138 -23.94 3.83 -2.53
N LEU A 139 -24.04 5.14 -2.77
CA LEU A 139 -25.32 5.86 -2.68
C LEU A 139 -26.19 5.51 -3.90
N SER A 140 -27.14 4.59 -3.69
CA SER A 140 -28.23 4.35 -4.63
C SER A 140 -29.29 5.46 -4.55
N ASN A 141 -30.19 5.52 -5.53
CA ASN A 141 -31.33 6.45 -5.51
C ASN A 141 -32.17 6.36 -4.23
N GLU A 142 -32.16 5.22 -3.54
CA GLU A 142 -32.88 5.00 -2.28
C GLU A 142 -32.13 5.53 -1.05
N LEU A 143 -30.79 5.56 -1.08
CA LEU A 143 -29.95 6.03 0.01
C LEU A 143 -29.62 7.52 -0.07
N LEU A 144 -29.66 8.11 -1.27
CA LEU A 144 -29.40 9.54 -1.48
C LEU A 144 -30.23 10.46 -0.57
N PRO A 145 -31.55 10.24 -0.35
CA PRO A 145 -32.36 11.10 0.52
C PRO A 145 -31.96 11.06 2.01
N LEU A 146 -31.16 10.09 2.43
CA LEU A 146 -30.72 9.94 3.82
C LEU A 146 -29.53 10.83 4.17
N VAL A 147 -28.89 11.44 3.16
CA VAL A 147 -27.82 12.42 3.39
C VAL A 147 -28.46 13.76 3.75
N GLN A 148 -28.44 14.11 5.02
CA GLN A 148 -28.89 15.41 5.50
C GLN A 148 -27.73 16.39 5.46
N LYS A 149 -27.94 17.54 4.82
CA LYS A 149 -26.94 18.60 4.67
C LYS A 149 -27.54 19.93 5.10
N THR A 150 -26.94 20.55 6.11
CA THR A 150 -27.26 21.91 6.56
C THR A 150 -26.02 22.78 6.35
N VAL A 151 -26.12 23.83 5.53
CA VAL A 151 -25.01 24.74 5.25
C VAL A 151 -25.42 26.15 5.65
N THR A 152 -24.59 26.77 6.48
CA THR A 152 -24.64 28.19 6.84
C THR A 152 -23.45 28.90 6.20
N GLU A 153 -23.24 30.18 6.48
CA GLU A 153 -22.15 30.93 5.88
C GLU A 153 -20.77 30.31 6.18
N ASN A 154 -20.52 29.94 7.44
CA ASN A 154 -19.20 29.49 7.90
C ASN A 154 -19.20 28.04 8.41
N LYS A 155 -20.37 27.40 8.51
CA LYS A 155 -20.51 26.03 9.02
C LYS A 155 -21.29 25.15 8.06
N ALA A 156 -20.86 23.90 7.89
CA ALA A 156 -21.67 22.86 7.28
C ALA A 156 -21.76 21.63 8.20
N HIS A 157 -22.96 21.09 8.31
CA HIS A 157 -23.25 19.84 9.00
C HIS A 157 -23.79 18.84 7.97
N ILE A 158 -23.07 17.73 7.81
CA ILE A 158 -23.47 16.61 6.97
C ILE A 158 -23.69 15.41 7.89
N SER A 159 -24.84 14.76 7.76
CA SER A 159 -25.10 13.49 8.44
C SER A 159 -25.71 12.46 7.49
N PHE A 160 -25.27 11.22 7.66
CA PHE A 160 -25.81 10.05 6.96
C PHE A 160 -26.00 8.93 7.98
N SER A 161 -27.24 8.47 8.14
CA SER A 161 -27.62 7.50 9.19
C SER A 161 -28.69 6.53 8.68
N PRO A 162 -28.31 5.53 7.87
CA PRO A 162 -29.23 4.52 7.35
C PRO A 162 -29.60 3.50 8.41
N THR A 163 -30.87 3.08 8.41
CA THR A 163 -31.37 2.02 9.27
C THR A 163 -30.82 0.65 8.85
N LEU A 164 -30.92 -0.35 9.73
CA LEU A 164 -30.52 -1.74 9.47
C LEU A 164 -31.11 -2.30 8.16
N GLU A 165 -32.38 -2.03 7.87
CA GLU A 165 -33.02 -2.49 6.63
C GLU A 165 -32.49 -1.77 5.39
N GLN A 166 -32.22 -0.46 5.49
CA GLN A 166 -31.65 0.33 4.39
C GLN A 166 -30.22 -0.07 4.06
N GLN A 167 -29.49 -0.65 5.02
CA GLN A 167 -28.14 -1.15 4.79
C GLN A 167 -28.12 -2.48 4.03
N ARG A 168 -29.18 -3.29 4.07
CA ARG A 168 -29.17 -4.65 3.52
C ARG A 168 -29.19 -4.67 2.00
N LYS A 169 -28.37 -5.55 1.38
CA LYS A 169 -28.38 -5.77 -0.09
C LYS A 169 -29.68 -6.35 -0.62
N CYS A 170 -30.37 -7.12 0.21
CA CYS A 170 -31.55 -7.89 -0.12
C CYS A 170 -32.38 -8.13 1.14
N ALA A 171 -33.69 -8.34 0.97
CA ALA A 171 -34.56 -8.74 2.07
C ALA A 171 -34.07 -10.07 2.68
N GLY A 172 -33.70 -10.03 3.97
CA GLY A 172 -33.30 -11.22 4.75
C GLY A 172 -31.87 -11.71 4.55
N CYS A 173 -30.98 -10.98 3.88
CA CYS A 173 -29.58 -11.36 3.74
C CYS A 173 -28.64 -10.59 4.68
N ASP A 174 -27.51 -11.22 5.04
CA ASP A 174 -26.52 -10.66 5.97
C ASP A 174 -25.54 -9.67 5.32
N GLY A 175 -25.66 -9.45 4.00
CA GLY A 175 -24.78 -8.54 3.25
C GLY A 175 -25.23 -7.08 3.32
N THR A 176 -24.26 -6.16 3.41
CA THR A 176 -24.50 -4.70 3.42
C THR A 176 -24.16 -4.03 2.08
N LEU A 177 -24.99 -3.08 1.64
CA LEU A 177 -24.77 -2.23 0.46
C LEU A 177 -23.68 -1.18 0.70
N ILE A 178 -23.37 -0.88 1.97
CA ILE A 178 -22.35 0.09 2.35
C ILE A 178 -20.98 -0.53 2.13
N ASP A 179 -20.45 -0.39 0.92
CA ASP A 179 -19.08 -0.77 0.56
C ASP A 179 -18.54 0.25 -0.45
N GLY A 180 -17.66 1.14 0.02
CA GLY A 180 -16.97 2.10 -0.84
C GLY A 180 -16.65 3.42 -0.16
N ASP A 181 -16.58 4.48 -0.94
CA ASP A 181 -16.05 5.77 -0.49
C ASP A 181 -17.18 6.79 -0.32
N PHE A 182 -17.26 7.43 0.85
CA PHE A 182 -18.07 8.61 1.12
C PHE A 182 -17.18 9.85 1.00
N VAL A 183 -17.48 10.70 0.04
CA VAL A 183 -16.63 11.84 -0.34
C VAL A 183 -17.40 13.14 -0.11
N ILE A 184 -16.81 14.04 0.67
CA ILE A 184 -17.30 15.40 0.87
C ILE A 184 -16.34 16.33 0.16
N THR A 185 -16.85 17.20 -0.70
CA THR A 185 -16.04 18.21 -1.39
C THR A 185 -16.53 19.60 -1.02
N TYR A 186 -15.61 20.52 -0.77
CA TYR A 186 -15.95 21.90 -0.44
C TYR A 186 -14.84 22.87 -0.84
N ASP A 187 -15.14 24.16 -0.88
CA ASP A 187 -14.14 25.22 -0.96
C ASP A 187 -14.60 26.42 -0.13
N VAL A 188 -13.67 27.30 0.20
CA VAL A 188 -13.91 28.52 0.98
C VAL A 188 -14.07 29.74 0.09
N LYS A 189 -14.73 30.79 0.61
CA LYS A 189 -14.72 32.10 -0.02
C LYS A 189 -13.30 32.65 0.03
N ARG A 190 -12.76 33.03 -1.12
CA ARG A 190 -11.36 33.48 -1.23
C ARG A 190 -11.27 35.00 -1.17
N GLU A 191 -10.39 35.50 -0.33
CA GLU A 191 -10.06 36.93 -0.25
C GLU A 191 -9.04 37.32 -1.32
N GLN A 192 -9.18 38.54 -1.84
CA GLN A 192 -8.15 39.14 -2.71
C GLN A 192 -6.96 39.64 -1.86
N GLY A 193 -5.80 39.79 -2.49
CA GLY A 193 -4.60 40.33 -1.84
C GLY A 193 -3.77 39.24 -1.16
N LEU A 194 -3.47 39.43 0.13
CA LEU A 194 -2.54 38.57 0.88
C LEU A 194 -3.06 37.14 1.12
N GLY A 195 -4.32 36.82 0.86
CA GLY A 195 -4.90 35.56 1.33
C GLY A 195 -5.21 35.62 2.83
N ASN A 196 -5.34 34.46 3.47
CA ASN A 196 -5.84 34.37 4.83
C ASN A 196 -4.74 33.95 5.81
N ILE A 197 -4.58 34.75 6.87
CA ILE A 197 -3.59 34.51 7.92
C ILE A 197 -4.35 34.29 9.23
N GLN A 198 -4.09 33.17 9.88
CA GLN A 198 -4.69 32.78 11.15
C GLN A 198 -3.58 32.71 12.19
N VAL A 199 -3.72 33.45 13.29
CA VAL A 199 -2.74 33.54 14.38
C VAL A 199 -3.38 33.03 15.66
N HIS A 200 -2.71 32.11 16.36
CA HIS A 200 -3.17 31.56 17.62
C HIS A 200 -2.02 30.97 18.46
N ASN A 201 -2.02 31.25 19.77
CA ASN A 201 -1.05 30.74 20.75
C ASN A 201 0.44 30.94 20.37
N GLY A 202 0.77 32.05 19.71
CA GLY A 202 2.13 32.31 19.25
C GLY A 202 2.55 31.52 18.00
N TYR A 203 1.60 30.90 17.31
CA TYR A 203 1.79 30.27 16.00
C TYR A 203 0.87 30.91 14.96
N PHE A 204 1.25 30.84 13.69
CA PHE A 204 0.40 31.29 12.60
C PHE A 204 0.39 30.32 11.44
N VAL A 205 -0.69 30.37 10.65
CA VAL A 205 -0.87 29.65 9.40
C VAL A 205 -1.38 30.64 8.36
N HIS A 206 -0.71 30.68 7.21
CA HIS A 206 -1.00 31.56 6.10
C HIS A 206 -1.40 30.73 4.87
N PHE A 207 -2.66 30.83 4.49
CA PHE A 207 -3.28 30.23 3.31
C PHE A 207 -3.32 31.23 2.16
N PHE A 208 -2.53 30.99 1.12
CA PHE A 208 -2.38 31.87 -0.03
C PHE A 208 -2.92 31.21 -1.31
N ALA A 209 -4.08 31.68 -1.77
CA ALA A 209 -4.73 31.26 -3.01
C ALA A 209 -5.61 32.41 -3.57
N PRO A 210 -4.99 33.49 -4.08
CA PRO A 210 -5.71 34.66 -4.58
C PRO A 210 -6.69 34.28 -5.70
N PRO A 211 -7.96 34.74 -5.65
CA PRO A 211 -8.93 34.46 -6.69
C PRO A 211 -8.65 35.28 -7.95
N ALA A 212 -9.06 34.73 -9.11
CA ALA A 212 -9.15 35.45 -10.38
C ALA A 212 -7.84 36.04 -10.95
N LEU A 213 -6.68 35.43 -10.65
CA LEU A 213 -5.44 35.77 -11.36
C LEU A 213 -5.47 35.27 -12.83
N PRO A 214 -4.89 36.03 -13.78
CA PRO A 214 -4.77 35.60 -15.15
C PRO A 214 -3.80 34.40 -15.26
N ARG A 215 -4.16 33.44 -16.09
CA ARG A 215 -3.30 32.27 -16.39
C ARG A 215 -2.05 32.71 -17.16
N VAL A 216 -0.89 32.23 -16.72
CA VAL A 216 0.37 32.38 -17.43
C VAL A 216 0.43 31.36 -18.59
N PRO A 217 0.70 31.78 -19.84
CA PRO A 217 0.84 30.86 -20.97
C PRO A 217 1.92 29.79 -20.74
N VAL A 218 1.70 28.59 -21.28
CA VAL A 218 2.57 27.43 -21.05
C VAL A 218 3.26 27.00 -22.35
N ASN A 219 4.56 26.76 -22.25
CA ASN A 219 5.36 26.05 -23.26
C ASN A 219 5.68 24.65 -22.74
N VAL A 220 4.96 23.63 -23.22
CA VAL A 220 5.04 22.26 -22.69
C VAL A 220 5.67 21.28 -23.67
N VAL A 221 6.65 20.49 -23.21
CA VAL A 221 7.16 19.34 -23.96
C VAL A 221 6.68 18.06 -23.29
N PHE A 222 5.85 17.29 -23.99
CA PHE A 222 5.44 15.97 -23.54
C PHE A 222 6.47 14.95 -24.04
N VAL A 223 7.20 14.35 -23.11
CA VAL A 223 8.20 13.31 -23.35
C VAL A 223 7.61 12.00 -22.84
N PHE A 224 7.32 11.06 -23.72
CA PHE A 224 6.63 9.83 -23.31
C PHE A 224 7.27 8.58 -23.88
N ASP A 225 7.41 7.60 -23.00
CA ASP A 225 8.02 6.33 -23.30
C ASP A 225 7.14 5.54 -24.27
N ARG A 226 7.78 4.98 -25.29
CA ARG A 226 7.19 4.02 -26.21
C ARG A 226 7.99 2.73 -26.27
N SER A 227 8.77 2.41 -25.24
CA SER A 227 9.50 1.15 -25.07
C SER A 227 8.59 -0.08 -25.17
N GLY A 228 9.19 -1.26 -25.33
CA GLY A 228 8.45 -2.52 -25.43
C GLY A 228 7.57 -2.83 -24.20
N SER A 229 7.96 -2.38 -23.00
CA SER A 229 7.21 -2.59 -21.74
C SER A 229 5.87 -1.87 -21.74
N MET A 230 5.77 -0.75 -22.47
CA MET A 230 4.53 0.01 -22.61
C MET A 230 3.45 -0.73 -23.43
N SER A 231 3.76 -1.88 -24.04
CA SER A 231 2.83 -2.62 -24.89
C SER A 231 1.49 -2.97 -24.19
N GLY A 232 0.43 -3.12 -24.99
CA GLY A 232 -0.89 -3.48 -24.47
C GLY A 232 -1.65 -2.31 -23.84
N GLN A 233 -2.07 -2.46 -22.59
CA GLN A 233 -2.97 -1.52 -21.92
C GLN A 233 -2.29 -0.18 -21.59
N LYS A 234 -1.02 -0.19 -21.18
CA LYS A 234 -0.25 1.02 -20.83
C LYS A 234 -0.16 2.00 -21.99
N MET A 235 0.19 1.53 -23.19
CA MET A 235 0.23 2.36 -24.41
C MET A 235 -1.17 2.87 -24.78
N ARG A 236 -2.21 2.04 -24.72
CA ARG A 236 -3.58 2.50 -25.01
C ARG A 236 -4.01 3.61 -24.06
N GLN A 237 -3.77 3.45 -22.76
CA GLN A 237 -4.12 4.45 -21.75
C GLN A 237 -3.29 5.73 -21.88
N THR A 238 -2.02 5.61 -22.25
CA THR A 238 -1.13 6.74 -22.54
C THR A 238 -1.64 7.54 -23.73
N VAL A 239 -1.96 6.86 -24.84
CA VAL A 239 -2.55 7.47 -26.04
C VAL A 239 -3.88 8.15 -25.70
N ASP A 240 -4.79 7.47 -24.99
CA ASP A 240 -6.07 8.04 -24.60
C ASP A 240 -5.93 9.29 -23.72
N ALA A 241 -4.99 9.29 -22.77
CA ALA A 241 -4.70 10.44 -21.93
C ALA A 241 -4.11 11.61 -22.72
N LEU A 242 -3.09 11.35 -23.56
CA LEU A 242 -2.48 12.37 -24.42
C LEU A 242 -3.51 13.01 -25.36
N LEU A 243 -4.44 12.22 -25.92
CA LEU A 243 -5.51 12.74 -26.77
C LEU A 243 -6.48 13.66 -26.03
N LYS A 244 -6.70 13.45 -24.73
CA LYS A 244 -7.51 14.35 -23.90
C LYS A 244 -6.73 15.60 -23.54
N ILE A 245 -5.50 15.44 -23.05
CA ILE A 245 -4.58 16.54 -22.70
C ILE A 245 -4.40 17.51 -23.87
N LEU A 246 -4.17 16.98 -25.09
CA LEU A 246 -4.02 17.80 -26.30
C LEU A 246 -5.26 18.65 -26.60
N LYS A 247 -6.47 18.18 -26.28
CA LYS A 247 -7.70 18.96 -26.46
C LYS A 247 -7.86 20.07 -25.42
N ASP A 248 -7.26 19.88 -24.24
CA ASP A 248 -7.38 20.79 -23.11
C ASP A 248 -6.36 21.95 -23.15
N LEU A 249 -5.33 21.83 -24.01
CA LEU A 249 -4.36 22.88 -24.32
C LEU A 249 -5.05 24.19 -24.70
N LYS A 250 -4.52 25.33 -24.21
CA LYS A 250 -5.06 26.65 -24.52
C LYS A 250 -4.42 27.22 -25.78
N GLU A 251 -5.14 28.04 -26.54
CA GLU A 251 -4.65 28.54 -27.84
C GLU A 251 -3.41 29.45 -27.71
N GLU A 252 -3.18 30.04 -26.54
CA GLU A 252 -1.96 30.81 -26.21
C GLU A 252 -0.73 29.93 -25.93
N ASP A 253 -0.92 28.62 -25.70
CA ASP A 253 0.16 27.70 -25.35
C ASP A 253 0.97 27.26 -26.57
N HIS A 254 2.20 26.83 -26.30
CA HIS A 254 3.03 26.13 -27.26
C HIS A 254 3.37 24.74 -26.75
N PHE A 255 3.42 23.77 -27.65
CA PHE A 255 3.70 22.39 -27.25
C PHE A 255 4.64 21.67 -28.21
N ALA A 256 5.28 20.63 -27.70
CA ALA A 256 5.99 19.63 -28.48
C ALA A 256 5.70 18.23 -27.95
N LEU A 257 5.81 17.24 -28.84
CA LEU A 257 5.64 15.82 -28.52
C LEU A 257 6.95 15.09 -28.87
N ILE A 258 7.49 14.36 -27.90
CA ILE A 258 8.67 13.52 -28.06
C ILE A 258 8.31 12.12 -27.59
N ALA A 259 8.14 11.21 -28.54
CA ALA A 259 8.09 9.79 -28.23
C ALA A 259 9.52 9.25 -28.16
N PHE A 260 9.85 8.42 -27.18
CA PHE A 260 11.20 7.86 -27.08
C PHE A 260 11.21 6.35 -26.83
N ASP A 261 12.16 5.68 -27.48
CA ASP A 261 12.61 4.33 -27.16
C ASP A 261 14.15 4.38 -26.94
N HIS A 262 14.94 3.63 -27.70
CA HIS A 262 16.38 3.94 -27.87
C HIS A 262 16.59 5.17 -28.77
N ARG A 263 15.60 5.50 -29.59
CA ARG A 263 15.57 6.65 -30.49
C ARG A 263 14.69 7.74 -29.89
N ILE A 264 15.09 8.98 -30.15
CA ILE A 264 14.29 10.15 -29.82
C ILE A 264 13.51 10.55 -31.06
N ILE A 265 12.18 10.53 -30.97
CA ILE A 265 11.26 10.72 -32.11
C ILE A 265 10.36 11.92 -31.83
N PRO A 266 10.81 13.16 -32.11
CA PRO A 266 9.96 14.34 -32.06
C PRO A 266 8.92 14.30 -33.18
N TRP A 267 7.68 14.71 -32.87
CA TRP A 267 6.67 14.95 -33.91
C TRP A 267 7.09 16.07 -34.86
N ARG A 268 7.67 17.13 -34.29
CA ARG A 268 8.29 18.27 -34.96
C ARG A 268 9.56 18.68 -34.20
N TYR A 269 10.51 19.31 -34.90
CA TYR A 269 11.79 19.74 -34.33
C TYR A 269 11.76 21.12 -33.65
N SER A 270 10.56 21.71 -33.50
CA SER A 270 10.33 22.97 -32.79
C SER A 270 8.99 22.92 -32.03
N LEU A 271 8.84 23.79 -31.03
CA LEU A 271 7.55 23.99 -30.40
C LEU A 271 6.54 24.54 -31.41
N THR A 272 5.28 24.15 -31.23
CA THR A 272 4.17 24.48 -32.11
C THR A 272 3.06 25.13 -31.31
N LYS A 273 2.51 26.24 -31.80
CA LYS A 273 1.35 26.90 -31.18
C LYS A 273 0.13 25.97 -31.16
N ALA A 274 -0.59 25.92 -30.05
CA ALA A 274 -1.78 25.09 -29.83
C ALA A 274 -3.04 25.61 -30.55
N SER A 275 -2.92 25.97 -31.84
CA SER A 275 -4.06 26.20 -32.72
C SER A 275 -4.83 24.90 -32.97
N LYS A 276 -6.14 25.00 -33.22
CA LYS A 276 -7.02 23.84 -33.50
C LYS A 276 -6.47 22.91 -34.59
N GLU A 277 -5.87 23.45 -35.64
CA GLU A 277 -5.29 22.69 -36.75
C GLU A 277 -4.07 21.87 -36.30
N ASN A 278 -3.14 22.51 -35.58
CA ASN A 278 -1.95 21.84 -35.04
C ASN A 278 -2.31 20.80 -33.97
N VAL A 279 -3.28 21.09 -33.11
CA VAL A 279 -3.78 20.12 -32.12
C VAL A 279 -4.38 18.90 -32.82
N SER A 280 -5.20 19.09 -33.86
CA SER A 280 -5.74 17.97 -34.64
C SER A 280 -4.62 17.14 -35.29
N ALA A 281 -3.63 17.79 -35.90
CA ALA A 281 -2.50 17.09 -36.52
C ALA A 281 -1.62 16.34 -35.50
N ALA A 282 -1.47 16.88 -34.30
CA ALA A 282 -0.77 16.21 -33.20
C ALA A 282 -1.53 14.98 -32.70
N MET A 283 -2.86 15.09 -32.57
CA MET A 283 -3.71 13.96 -32.19
C MET A 283 -3.64 12.82 -33.21
N ASP A 284 -3.62 13.14 -34.50
CA ASP A 284 -3.44 12.13 -35.57
C ASP A 284 -2.07 11.45 -35.47
N HIS A 285 -1.02 12.19 -35.14
CA HIS A 285 0.30 11.62 -34.89
C HIS A 285 0.30 10.67 -33.67
N VAL A 286 -0.28 11.09 -32.54
CA VAL A 286 -0.35 10.29 -31.30
C VAL A 286 -1.09 8.97 -31.51
N ARG A 287 -2.15 8.94 -32.32
CA ARG A 287 -2.89 7.71 -32.66
C ARG A 287 -2.03 6.66 -33.37
N GLY A 288 -0.99 7.09 -34.08
CA GLY A 288 -0.09 6.20 -34.83
C GLY A 288 1.06 5.63 -34.00
N ILE A 289 1.16 5.97 -32.71
CA ILE A 289 2.28 5.55 -31.87
C ILE A 289 2.08 4.13 -31.37
N SER A 290 3.16 3.35 -31.41
CA SER A 290 3.21 1.96 -30.97
C SER A 290 4.43 1.70 -30.08
N SER A 291 4.34 0.72 -29.19
CA SER A 291 5.47 0.29 -28.36
C SER A 291 6.56 -0.40 -29.19
N TYR A 292 7.84 -0.05 -28.99
CA TYR A 292 9.01 -0.60 -29.66
C TYR A 292 10.29 -0.30 -28.88
N GLY A 293 11.29 -1.19 -28.92
CA GLY A 293 12.65 -0.89 -28.46
C GLY A 293 12.85 -0.79 -26.94
N SER A 294 14.02 -0.26 -26.57
CA SER A 294 14.52 0.03 -25.21
C SER A 294 14.14 1.46 -24.75
N THR A 295 14.77 1.98 -23.70
CA THR A 295 14.36 3.17 -22.94
C THR A 295 15.56 4.12 -22.72
N ASN A 296 15.66 5.20 -23.50
CA ASN A 296 16.68 6.25 -23.38
C ASN A 296 16.08 7.56 -22.82
N ILE A 297 15.90 7.61 -21.50
CA ILE A 297 15.32 8.76 -20.78
C ILE A 297 16.21 10.00 -20.88
N ASN A 298 17.52 9.82 -20.77
CA ASN A 298 18.49 10.92 -20.74
C ASN A 298 18.36 11.80 -21.99
N ASP A 299 18.51 11.21 -23.17
CA ASP A 299 18.51 11.99 -24.40
C ASP A 299 17.13 12.53 -24.74
N ALA A 300 16.06 11.84 -24.33
CA ALA A 300 14.69 12.29 -24.51
C ALA A 300 14.41 13.59 -23.76
N VAL A 301 14.76 13.64 -22.47
CA VAL A 301 14.58 14.84 -21.63
C VAL A 301 15.49 15.96 -22.10
N LEU A 302 16.77 15.69 -22.36
CA LEU A 302 17.71 16.70 -22.86
C LEU A 302 17.27 17.30 -24.20
N THR A 303 16.66 16.49 -25.08
CA THR A 303 16.09 16.99 -26.34
C THR A 303 14.94 17.95 -26.08
N GLY A 304 14.05 17.63 -25.14
CA GLY A 304 12.96 18.54 -24.73
C GLY A 304 13.49 19.87 -24.20
N VAL A 305 14.50 19.85 -23.34
CA VAL A 305 15.15 21.08 -22.82
C VAL A 305 15.74 21.91 -23.95
N ARG A 306 16.45 21.29 -24.90
CA ARG A 306 17.02 21.98 -26.06
C ARG A 306 15.95 22.62 -26.94
N MET A 307 14.80 21.96 -27.13
CA MET A 307 13.68 22.52 -27.90
C MET A 307 13.11 23.78 -27.24
N LEU A 308 12.91 23.77 -25.92
CA LEU A 308 12.45 24.93 -25.16
C LEU A 308 13.46 26.08 -25.22
N ARG A 309 14.74 25.81 -24.96
CA ARG A 309 15.83 26.80 -25.05
C ARG A 309 15.92 27.43 -26.44
N LYS A 310 15.83 26.62 -27.49
CA LYS A 310 15.83 27.09 -28.88
C LYS A 310 14.64 28.00 -29.16
N GLY A 311 13.43 27.61 -28.73
CA GLY A 311 12.23 28.43 -28.90
C GLY A 311 12.34 29.80 -28.21
N ARG A 312 12.92 29.85 -27.01
CA ARG A 312 13.23 31.09 -26.29
C ARG A 312 14.26 31.94 -27.02
N SER A 313 15.40 31.37 -27.40
CA SER A 313 16.50 32.12 -28.03
C SER A 313 16.13 32.68 -29.39
N GLU A 314 15.28 31.96 -30.14
CA GLU A 314 14.73 32.40 -31.44
C GLU A 314 13.52 33.34 -31.31
N LYS A 315 13.11 33.71 -30.07
CA LYS A 315 11.95 34.57 -29.77
C LYS A 315 10.64 34.07 -30.39
N GLN A 316 10.48 32.75 -30.49
CA GLN A 316 9.27 32.10 -30.99
C GLN A 316 8.24 31.83 -29.88
N LEU A 317 8.67 31.87 -28.63
CA LEU A 317 7.84 31.67 -27.45
C LEU A 317 7.50 33.01 -26.80
N PRO A 318 6.35 33.13 -26.10
CA PRO A 318 6.01 34.35 -25.36
C PRO A 318 7.10 34.71 -24.34
N GLU A 319 7.31 36.01 -24.08
CA GLU A 319 8.31 36.43 -23.08
C GLU A 319 7.85 36.08 -21.66
N ARG A 320 6.57 36.33 -21.33
CA ARG A 320 5.94 36.00 -20.04
C ARG A 320 5.18 34.67 -20.13
N SER A 321 5.93 33.57 -20.24
CA SER A 321 5.39 32.19 -20.23
C SER A 321 6.27 31.29 -19.38
N ILE A 322 5.72 30.14 -19.00
CA ILE A 322 6.47 29.09 -18.30
C ILE A 322 6.96 28.02 -19.27
N ASP A 323 8.13 27.46 -19.01
CA ASP A 323 8.69 26.32 -19.74
C ASP A 323 8.58 25.07 -18.86
N MET A 324 7.90 24.03 -19.34
CA MET A 324 7.69 22.79 -18.59
C MET A 324 7.88 21.54 -19.44
N ILE A 325 8.37 20.48 -18.81
CA ILE A 325 8.54 19.15 -19.41
C ILE A 325 7.73 18.16 -18.58
N ILE A 326 6.92 17.35 -19.25
CA ILE A 326 6.19 16.25 -18.62
C ILE A 326 6.74 14.95 -19.18
N LEU A 327 7.48 14.20 -18.36
CA LEU A 327 8.03 12.89 -18.67
C LEU A 327 7.06 11.79 -18.21
N LEU A 328 6.74 10.84 -19.08
CA LEU A 328 5.99 9.62 -18.74
C LEU A 328 6.84 8.40 -19.10
N THR A 329 7.07 7.51 -18.14
CA THR A 329 7.81 6.25 -18.34
C THR A 329 7.26 5.13 -17.47
N ASP A 330 7.31 3.89 -17.96
CA ASP A 330 7.00 2.69 -17.15
C ASP A 330 8.24 1.92 -16.71
N GLY A 331 9.41 2.21 -17.29
CA GLY A 331 10.64 1.45 -17.04
C GLY A 331 11.83 2.30 -16.63
N MET A 332 12.88 1.60 -16.19
CA MET A 332 14.21 2.17 -15.91
C MET A 332 14.99 2.40 -17.21
N PRO A 333 15.86 3.42 -17.26
CA PRO A 333 16.69 3.69 -18.43
C PRO A 333 17.66 2.52 -18.69
N ASN A 334 17.69 2.03 -19.93
CA ASN A 334 18.48 0.85 -20.32
C ASN A 334 19.17 1.01 -21.70
N ASP A 335 19.08 2.20 -22.30
CA ASP A 335 19.75 2.58 -23.54
C ASP A 335 20.29 4.02 -23.41
N GLY A 336 21.40 4.33 -24.08
CA GLY A 336 22.14 5.58 -23.85
C GLY A 336 22.81 5.62 -22.47
N GLU A 337 22.65 6.72 -21.74
CA GLU A 337 23.06 6.80 -20.34
C GLU A 337 22.00 6.15 -19.45
N SER A 338 22.40 5.11 -18.70
CA SER A 338 21.52 4.30 -17.86
C SER A 338 21.73 4.48 -16.36
N HIS A 339 22.77 5.21 -15.94
CA HIS A 339 23.05 5.42 -14.51
C HIS A 339 22.13 6.52 -13.93
N PRO A 340 21.21 6.22 -12.99
CA PRO A 340 20.23 7.17 -12.48
C PRO A 340 20.82 8.50 -11.99
N GLU A 341 21.88 8.44 -11.18
CA GLU A 341 22.55 9.64 -10.63
C GLU A 341 23.17 10.52 -11.73
N LYS A 342 23.70 9.89 -12.79
CA LYS A 342 24.30 10.62 -13.91
C LYS A 342 23.22 11.31 -14.75
N ILE A 343 22.09 10.63 -14.98
CA ILE A 343 20.93 11.19 -15.68
C ILE A 343 20.38 12.39 -14.88
N GLN A 344 20.15 12.24 -13.58
CA GLN A 344 19.71 13.33 -12.70
C GLN A 344 20.64 14.54 -12.79
N SER A 345 21.96 14.31 -12.71
CA SER A 345 22.98 15.37 -12.85
C SER A 345 22.96 16.04 -14.22
N ASN A 346 22.86 15.27 -15.31
CA ASN A 346 22.78 15.79 -16.67
C ASN A 346 21.53 16.66 -16.85
N VAL A 347 20.37 16.16 -16.43
CA VAL A 347 19.08 16.84 -16.53
C VAL A 347 19.10 18.13 -15.71
N ARG A 348 19.57 18.08 -14.46
CA ARG A 348 19.70 19.26 -13.60
C ARG A 348 20.62 20.32 -14.21
N SER A 349 21.75 19.91 -14.76
CA SER A 349 22.70 20.81 -15.41
C SER A 349 22.12 21.44 -16.68
N GLU A 350 21.33 20.69 -17.45
CA GLU A 350 20.76 21.18 -18.70
C GLU A 350 19.55 22.09 -18.45
N ILE A 351 18.68 21.76 -17.49
CA ILE A 351 17.52 22.61 -17.12
C ILE A 351 17.98 23.93 -16.50
N GLY A 352 19.01 23.90 -15.65
CA GLY A 352 19.63 25.11 -15.10
C GLY A 352 18.73 25.97 -14.20
N GLY A 353 17.58 25.45 -13.77
CA GLY A 353 16.59 26.15 -12.93
C GLY A 353 15.56 26.99 -13.71
N ASP A 354 15.62 27.00 -15.04
CA ASP A 354 14.76 27.84 -15.88
C ASP A 354 13.44 27.15 -16.29
N MET A 355 13.30 25.86 -16.02
CA MET A 355 12.18 25.03 -16.47
C MET A 355 11.72 24.10 -15.35
N SER A 356 10.46 23.69 -15.40
CA SER A 356 9.94 22.64 -14.52
C SER A 356 9.92 21.28 -15.20
N LEU A 357 10.34 20.25 -14.46
CA LEU A 357 10.23 18.85 -14.90
C LEU A 357 9.29 18.08 -13.99
N PHE A 358 8.23 17.55 -14.59
CA PHE A 358 7.29 16.66 -13.94
C PHE A 358 7.47 15.24 -14.44
N CYS A 359 7.62 14.27 -13.55
CA CYS A 359 7.82 12.87 -13.91
C CYS A 359 6.63 12.00 -13.51
N LEU A 360 6.09 11.24 -14.45
CA LEU A 360 4.98 10.33 -14.28
C LEU A 360 5.49 8.89 -14.42
N GLY A 361 5.48 8.15 -13.31
CA GLY A 361 5.91 6.76 -13.27
C GLY A 361 4.73 5.81 -13.42
N PHE A 362 4.57 5.20 -14.60
CA PHE A 362 3.49 4.25 -14.90
C PHE A 362 3.84 2.87 -14.34
N GLY A 363 2.93 2.24 -13.60
CA GLY A 363 3.12 0.88 -13.09
C GLY A 363 3.95 0.85 -11.82
N ASN A 364 4.62 -0.26 -11.56
CA ASN A 364 5.58 -0.40 -10.45
C ASN A 364 7.01 -0.69 -10.95
N ASP A 365 7.21 -0.81 -12.26
CA ASP A 365 8.48 -1.28 -12.85
C ASP A 365 9.56 -0.19 -12.90
N VAL A 366 9.19 1.10 -12.88
CA VAL A 366 10.14 2.21 -12.66
C VAL A 366 10.36 2.49 -11.17
N GLU A 367 11.60 2.72 -10.78
CA GLU A 367 11.96 3.13 -9.42
C GLU A 367 11.46 4.57 -9.16
N TYR A 368 10.52 4.72 -8.22
CA TYR A 368 9.88 6.03 -7.98
C TYR A 368 10.84 7.08 -7.41
N SER A 369 11.79 6.65 -6.56
CA SER A 369 12.84 7.50 -5.97
C SER A 369 13.65 8.22 -7.06
N PHE A 370 14.01 7.53 -8.14
CA PHE A 370 14.74 8.09 -9.28
C PHE A 370 13.98 9.26 -9.90
N LEU A 371 12.68 9.08 -10.17
CA LEU A 371 11.82 10.12 -10.75
C LEU A 371 11.51 11.26 -9.77
N ASP A 372 11.31 10.94 -8.49
CA ASP A 372 11.01 11.91 -7.42
C ASP A 372 12.18 12.89 -7.23
N VAL A 373 13.40 12.38 -7.11
CA VAL A 373 14.61 13.21 -7.01
C VAL A 373 14.77 14.08 -8.26
N MET A 374 14.66 13.48 -9.44
CA MET A 374 14.82 14.19 -10.72
C MET A 374 13.80 15.33 -10.89
N SER A 375 12.55 15.16 -10.44
CA SER A 375 11.52 16.21 -10.53
C SER A 375 11.76 17.32 -9.50
N LYS A 376 12.09 16.96 -8.26
CA LYS A 376 12.31 17.91 -7.16
C LYS A 376 13.52 18.82 -7.39
N GLU A 377 14.59 18.28 -7.96
CA GLU A 377 15.77 19.07 -8.35
C GLU A 377 15.47 20.09 -9.46
N ASN A 378 14.34 19.94 -10.16
CA ASN A 378 13.97 20.71 -11.34
C ASN A 378 12.57 21.31 -11.21
N LYS A 379 12.25 21.88 -10.03
CA LYS A 379 11.04 22.68 -9.77
C LYS A 379 9.71 22.00 -10.13
N GLY A 380 9.65 20.67 -10.09
CA GLY A 380 8.42 19.92 -10.35
C GLY A 380 8.18 18.82 -9.31
N LEU A 381 7.23 17.94 -9.61
CA LEU A 381 6.86 16.82 -8.76
C LEU A 381 6.77 15.52 -9.57
N ALA A 382 7.03 14.40 -8.91
CA ALA A 382 6.77 13.09 -9.46
C ALA A 382 5.37 12.59 -9.07
N ARG A 383 4.77 11.75 -9.91
CA ARG A 383 3.51 11.06 -9.59
C ARG A 383 3.51 9.65 -10.12
N ARG A 384 3.09 8.70 -9.27
CA ARG A 384 2.86 7.32 -9.66
C ARG A 384 1.51 7.23 -10.38
N ILE A 385 1.49 6.56 -11.52
CA ILE A 385 0.28 6.23 -12.26
C ILE A 385 0.07 4.72 -12.14
N TYR A 386 -1.02 4.31 -11.50
CA TYR A 386 -1.27 2.89 -11.24
C TYR A 386 -1.91 2.22 -12.46
N GLU A 387 -1.43 1.02 -12.81
CA GLU A 387 -2.00 0.15 -13.84
C GLU A 387 -3.38 -0.38 -13.41
N ALA A 388 -4.40 0.43 -13.64
CA ALA A 388 -5.80 0.11 -13.37
C ALA A 388 -6.70 0.73 -14.46
N SER A 389 -8.01 0.51 -14.39
CA SER A 389 -8.98 1.03 -15.38
C SER A 389 -9.03 2.55 -15.45
N ASP A 390 -8.55 3.26 -14.42
CA ASP A 390 -8.58 4.72 -14.28
C ASP A 390 -7.25 5.42 -14.63
N ALA A 391 -6.22 4.73 -15.12
CA ALA A 391 -4.90 5.32 -15.38
C ALA A 391 -4.95 6.55 -16.31
N ALA A 392 -5.80 6.52 -17.34
CA ALA A 392 -5.99 7.67 -18.23
C ALA A 392 -6.60 8.88 -17.50
N LEU A 393 -7.46 8.67 -16.51
CA LEU A 393 -8.01 9.72 -15.65
C LEU A 393 -6.96 10.24 -14.67
N GLN A 394 -6.11 9.36 -14.11
CA GLN A 394 -4.99 9.77 -13.25
C GLN A 394 -4.02 10.71 -14.00
N LEU A 395 -3.71 10.38 -15.26
CA LEU A 395 -2.87 11.22 -16.12
C LEU A 395 -3.53 12.57 -16.45
N GLN A 396 -4.82 12.54 -16.81
CA GLN A 396 -5.58 13.75 -17.11
C GLN A 396 -5.67 14.66 -15.88
N GLY A 397 -6.04 14.11 -14.72
CA GLY A 397 -6.15 14.88 -13.47
C GLY A 397 -4.81 15.47 -13.02
N PHE A 398 -3.69 14.78 -13.25
CA PHE A 398 -2.37 15.36 -13.06
C PHE A 398 -2.13 16.57 -13.97
N TYR A 399 -2.44 16.45 -15.26
CA TYR A 399 -2.28 17.57 -16.19
C TYR A 399 -3.16 18.76 -15.80
N GLU A 400 -4.43 18.52 -15.43
CA GLU A 400 -5.35 19.57 -14.97
C GLU A 400 -4.76 20.35 -13.77
N GLU A 401 -4.09 19.66 -12.84
CA GLU A 401 -3.42 20.28 -11.67
C GLU A 401 -2.28 21.22 -12.05
N VAL A 402 -1.51 20.92 -13.11
CA VAL A 402 -0.31 21.70 -13.48
C VAL A 402 -0.47 22.55 -14.74
N SER A 403 -1.61 22.44 -15.45
CA SER A 403 -1.83 23.08 -16.76
C SER A 403 -2.13 24.58 -16.68
N SER A 404 -2.44 25.10 -15.50
CA SER A 404 -2.92 26.48 -15.31
C SER A 404 -2.12 27.24 -14.26
N PRO A 405 -0.83 27.52 -14.49
CA PRO A 405 -0.03 28.32 -13.58
C PRO A 405 -0.55 29.77 -13.53
N LEU A 406 -0.56 30.35 -12.33
CA LEU A 406 -1.01 31.71 -12.06
C LEU A 406 0.16 32.62 -11.68
N LEU A 407 1.05 32.14 -10.80
CA LEU A 407 2.25 32.86 -10.36
C LEU A 407 3.45 31.92 -10.36
N LEU A 408 4.62 32.48 -10.65
CA LEU A 408 5.94 31.85 -10.57
C LEU A 408 6.78 32.53 -9.48
N GLU A 409 7.76 31.83 -8.93
CA GLU A 409 8.71 32.36 -7.93
C GLU A 409 8.00 33.12 -6.80
N VAL A 410 7.00 32.47 -6.20
CA VAL A 410 6.18 33.05 -5.12
C VAL A 410 7.00 33.10 -3.84
N ASP A 411 7.23 34.30 -3.31
CA ASP A 411 8.02 34.57 -2.10
C ASP A 411 7.12 35.26 -1.06
N LEU A 412 6.88 34.57 0.06
CA LEU A 412 6.11 35.08 1.19
C LEU A 412 7.08 35.56 2.28
N ARG A 413 7.16 36.87 2.47
CA ARG A 413 8.08 37.49 3.43
C ARG A 413 7.40 37.84 4.73
N TYR A 414 8.10 37.48 5.81
CA TYR A 414 7.71 37.72 7.19
C TYR A 414 8.85 38.44 7.91
N PRO A 415 8.59 39.22 8.97
CA PRO A 415 9.62 39.98 9.66
C PRO A 415 10.51 39.06 10.50
N ASP A 416 11.83 39.09 10.29
CA ASP A 416 12.80 38.23 10.99
C ASP A 416 12.80 38.45 12.52
N ASN A 417 12.40 39.63 12.98
CA ASN A 417 12.28 39.95 14.40
C ASN A 417 11.01 39.38 15.06
N ALA A 418 10.03 38.97 14.25
CA ALA A 418 8.73 38.50 14.72
C ALA A 418 8.58 36.96 14.64
N VAL A 419 9.32 36.29 13.76
CA VAL A 419 9.15 34.85 13.46
C VAL A 419 10.46 34.08 13.66
N ASP A 420 10.43 33.08 14.55
CA ASP A 420 11.58 32.27 14.98
C ASP A 420 11.76 31.05 14.08
N PHE A 421 10.65 30.36 13.80
CA PHE A 421 10.62 29.12 13.03
C PHE A 421 9.54 29.19 11.98
N LEU A 422 9.93 29.06 10.71
CA LEU A 422 9.05 29.19 9.57
C LEU A 422 9.22 27.97 8.66
N THR A 423 8.11 27.50 8.10
CA THR A 423 8.13 26.50 7.03
C THR A 423 8.62 27.12 5.71
N THR A 424 8.55 26.36 4.62
CA THR A 424 8.90 26.84 3.28
C THR A 424 8.07 28.08 2.96
N LYS A 425 8.76 29.16 2.57
CA LYS A 425 8.16 30.44 2.18
C LYS A 425 8.34 30.80 0.71
N ASN A 426 9.18 30.06 0.00
CA ASN A 426 9.46 30.22 -1.42
C ASN A 426 8.87 29.03 -2.18
N PHE A 427 8.01 29.31 -3.16
CA PHE A 427 7.35 28.30 -3.98
C PHE A 427 7.60 28.62 -5.44
N ASN A 428 8.03 27.62 -6.21
CA ASN A 428 8.34 27.84 -7.62
C ASN A 428 7.11 28.31 -8.41
N GLN A 429 5.92 27.79 -8.07
CA GLN A 429 4.70 27.92 -8.84
C GLN A 429 3.46 27.87 -7.95
N LEU A 430 2.46 28.66 -8.31
CA LEU A 430 1.08 28.55 -7.83
C LEU A 430 0.17 28.22 -9.02
N PHE A 431 -0.54 27.11 -8.94
CA PHE A 431 -1.49 26.69 -9.97
C PHE A 431 -2.91 27.09 -9.62
N ASN A 432 -3.73 27.26 -10.65
CA ASN A 432 -5.16 27.48 -10.48
C ASN A 432 -5.77 26.26 -9.79
N GLY A 433 -6.57 26.51 -8.75
CA GLY A 433 -7.18 25.46 -7.96
C GLY A 433 -6.27 24.81 -6.91
N SER A 434 -4.99 25.19 -6.83
CA SER A 434 -4.11 24.82 -5.71
C SER A 434 -4.10 25.91 -4.62
N GLU A 435 -3.30 25.71 -3.60
CA GLU A 435 -3.10 26.64 -2.48
C GLU A 435 -1.67 26.51 -1.94
N ILE A 436 -1.09 27.62 -1.52
CA ILE A 436 0.15 27.66 -0.75
C ILE A 436 -0.19 27.79 0.73
N VAL A 437 0.44 26.96 1.57
CA VAL A 437 0.28 27.01 3.02
C VAL A 437 1.65 27.21 3.67
N VAL A 438 1.78 28.27 4.48
CA VAL A 438 2.97 28.57 5.26
C VAL A 438 2.59 28.63 6.73
N ALA A 439 3.37 27.99 7.60
CA ALA A 439 3.17 28.06 9.03
C ALA A 439 4.44 28.53 9.74
N GLY A 440 4.28 29.21 10.86
CA GLY A 440 5.40 29.68 11.64
C GLY A 440 5.10 29.88 13.13
N ARG A 441 6.17 30.01 13.91
CA ARG A 441 6.16 30.32 15.33
C ARG A 441 6.67 31.74 15.57
N LEU A 442 5.93 32.51 16.35
CA LEU A 442 6.23 33.89 16.71
C LEU A 442 7.18 33.97 17.92
N ASN A 443 8.00 35.01 17.97
CA ASN A 443 9.03 35.23 19.00
C ASN A 443 8.43 35.76 20.31
N ASP A 444 7.39 36.56 20.19
CA ASP A 444 6.62 37.12 21.29
C ASP A 444 5.18 36.63 21.17
N ARG A 445 4.62 36.17 22.29
CA ARG A 445 3.26 35.63 22.34
C ARG A 445 2.19 36.72 22.18
N ASP A 446 2.59 37.99 22.29
CA ASP A 446 1.71 39.17 22.17
C ASP A 446 1.83 39.88 20.80
N LEU A 447 2.53 39.31 19.81
CA LEU A 447 2.58 39.84 18.44
C LEU A 447 1.31 39.45 17.67
N ASP A 448 0.21 40.11 18.01
CA ASP A 448 -1.07 39.96 17.34
C ASP A 448 -1.04 40.47 15.88
N ASN A 449 -0.14 41.41 15.57
CA ASN A 449 -0.04 42.03 14.25
C ASN A 449 1.41 42.05 13.75
N PHE A 450 1.67 41.45 12.59
CA PHE A 450 2.94 41.54 11.88
C PHE A 450 2.75 41.80 10.39
N MET A 451 3.72 42.46 9.76
CA MET A 451 3.67 42.81 8.34
C MET A 451 4.01 41.59 7.47
N VAL A 452 3.20 41.33 6.45
CA VAL A 452 3.44 40.28 5.45
C VAL A 452 3.51 40.90 4.07
N GLU A 453 4.46 40.43 3.27
CA GLU A 453 4.59 40.79 1.86
C GLU A 453 4.59 39.51 1.01
N VAL A 454 3.84 39.50 -0.07
CA VAL A 454 3.79 38.37 -1.02
C VAL A 454 4.17 38.87 -2.39
N PHE A 455 5.20 38.27 -2.97
CA PHE A 455 5.69 38.53 -4.31
C PHE A 455 5.45 37.31 -5.19
N GLY A 456 5.17 37.52 -6.48
CA GLY A 456 5.12 36.46 -7.48
C GLY A 456 5.16 37.04 -8.89
N GLN A 457 5.65 36.27 -9.85
CA GLN A 457 5.74 36.65 -11.25
C GLN A 457 4.57 36.04 -12.02
N GLY A 458 3.70 36.89 -12.57
CA GLY A 458 2.56 36.45 -13.37
C GLY A 458 2.57 37.05 -14.78
N VAL A 459 1.40 37.08 -15.43
CA VAL A 459 1.19 37.92 -16.62
C VAL A 459 1.46 39.39 -16.25
N GLU A 460 1.06 39.77 -15.05
CA GLU A 460 1.48 40.97 -14.33
C GLU A 460 2.14 40.52 -13.01
N ASP A 461 3.18 41.23 -12.58
CA ASP A 461 3.87 40.89 -11.34
C ASP A 461 2.93 41.15 -10.16
N PHE A 462 2.83 40.17 -9.27
CA PHE A 462 2.04 40.22 -8.06
C PHE A 462 2.90 40.73 -6.92
N ASN A 463 2.47 41.81 -6.28
CA ASN A 463 3.13 42.39 -5.13
C ASN A 463 2.08 42.97 -4.18
N GLU A 464 1.82 42.24 -3.11
CA GLU A 464 0.85 42.62 -2.10
C GLU A 464 1.52 42.75 -0.74
N LYS A 465 1.13 43.78 -0.01
CA LYS A 465 1.65 44.07 1.33
C LYS A 465 0.51 44.46 2.25
N GLY A 466 0.53 43.90 3.45
CA GLY A 466 -0.51 44.14 4.44
C GLY A 466 -0.15 43.60 5.81
N GLN A 467 -1.09 43.75 6.73
CA GLN A 467 -0.94 43.29 8.11
C GLN A 467 -1.65 41.94 8.26
N ALA A 468 -0.96 40.97 8.86
CA ALA A 468 -1.64 39.83 9.45
C ALA A 468 -2.51 40.36 10.59
N ALA A 469 -3.81 40.08 10.51
CA ALA A 469 -4.73 40.36 11.60
C ALA A 469 -4.89 39.10 12.45
N PRO A 470 -4.90 39.21 13.79
CA PRO A 470 -5.16 38.08 14.65
C PRO A 470 -6.62 37.69 14.47
N VAL A 471 -6.88 36.40 14.24
CA VAL A 471 -8.22 35.87 14.37
C VAL A 471 -8.34 35.38 15.81
N ASP A 472 -9.11 36.10 16.64
CA ASP A 472 -9.38 35.66 18.00
C ASP A 472 -10.33 34.44 17.98
N LEU A 473 -9.73 33.26 17.88
CA LEU A 473 -10.44 31.99 17.89
C LEU A 473 -11.15 31.75 19.24
N ASN A 474 -10.65 32.31 20.35
CA ASN A 474 -11.25 32.14 21.68
C ASN A 474 -12.60 32.87 21.80
N VAL A 475 -12.77 33.99 21.10
CA VAL A 475 -14.06 34.70 20.99
C VAL A 475 -15.02 33.99 20.03
N MET A 476 -14.50 33.27 19.03
CA MET A 476 -15.32 32.49 18.10
C MET A 476 -15.81 31.13 18.64
N TYR A 477 -15.06 30.46 19.54
CA TYR A 477 -15.39 29.09 19.99
C TYR A 477 -15.33 28.87 21.52
N PRO A 478 -16.17 29.56 22.31
CA PRO A 478 -16.16 29.41 23.77
C PRO A 478 -16.52 27.99 24.27
N ASN A 479 -17.15 27.15 23.44
CA ASN A 479 -17.63 25.81 23.81
C ASN A 479 -16.92 24.64 23.08
N GLU A 480 -15.99 24.90 22.16
CA GLU A 480 -15.36 23.89 21.28
C GLU A 480 -13.82 23.95 21.34
N GLY A 481 -13.26 24.56 22.40
CA GLY A 481 -11.81 24.80 22.57
C GLY A 481 -10.92 23.55 22.54
N TYR A 482 -11.48 22.34 22.68
CA TYR A 482 -10.75 21.07 22.52
C TYR A 482 -10.50 20.68 21.05
N ILE A 483 -11.28 21.22 20.09
CA ILE A 483 -11.12 20.95 18.65
C ILE A 483 -10.10 21.91 18.02
N PHE A 484 -10.05 23.15 18.53
CA PHE A 484 -9.30 24.25 17.91
C PHE A 484 -8.17 24.82 18.78
N GLY A 485 -7.97 24.30 19.99
CA GLY A 485 -7.07 24.91 20.98
C GLY A 485 -5.63 25.08 20.52
N ASP A 486 -5.08 24.14 19.75
CA ASP A 486 -3.67 24.15 19.31
C ASP A 486 -3.49 23.82 17.82
N PHE A 487 -4.51 23.96 16.97
CA PHE A 487 -4.41 23.48 15.58
C PHE A 487 -3.31 24.20 14.78
N THR A 488 -3.07 25.49 15.03
CA THR A 488 -2.00 26.26 14.38
C THR A 488 -0.62 25.72 14.73
N GLU A 489 -0.41 25.37 16.01
CA GLU A 489 0.81 24.72 16.49
C GLU A 489 0.98 23.33 15.88
N ARG A 490 -0.07 22.49 15.93
CA ARG A 490 -0.02 21.13 15.37
C ARG A 490 0.21 21.15 13.87
N LEU A 491 -0.39 22.10 13.15
CA LEU A 491 -0.18 22.27 11.70
C LEU A 491 1.24 22.77 11.39
N TRP A 492 1.78 23.70 12.18
CA TRP A 492 3.18 24.10 12.08
C TRP A 492 4.13 22.91 12.32
N ALA A 493 3.89 22.12 13.37
CA ALA A 493 4.68 20.94 13.68
C ALA A 493 4.61 19.92 12.55
N TYR A 494 3.42 19.67 12.01
CA TYR A 494 3.18 18.78 10.88
C TYR A 494 4.00 19.18 9.65
N LEU A 495 3.85 20.43 9.18
CA LEU A 495 4.57 20.93 8.01
C LEU A 495 6.09 20.91 8.24
N THR A 496 6.55 21.25 9.45
CA THR A 496 7.96 21.21 9.82
C THR A 496 8.52 19.79 9.76
N ILE A 497 7.79 18.80 10.29
CA ILE A 497 8.20 17.39 10.25
C ILE A 497 8.29 16.90 8.80
N GLN A 498 7.32 17.23 7.94
CA GLN A 498 7.38 16.88 6.51
C GLN A 498 8.65 17.40 5.85
N GLN A 499 9.02 18.66 6.12
CA GLN A 499 10.22 19.27 5.56
C GLN A 499 11.51 18.64 6.09
N LEU A 500 11.55 18.26 7.37
CA LEU A 500 12.68 17.53 7.94
C LEU A 500 12.81 16.13 7.34
N LEU A 501 11.70 15.43 7.09
CA LEU A 501 11.67 14.12 6.42
C LEU A 501 12.05 14.20 4.94
N GLU A 502 11.82 15.33 4.28
CA GLU A 502 12.34 15.58 2.93
C GLU A 502 13.84 15.86 2.96
N LYS A 503 14.29 16.73 3.88
CA LYS A 503 15.71 17.04 4.07
C LYS A 503 16.52 15.82 4.53
N SER A 504 15.94 14.85 5.23
CA SER A 504 16.63 13.61 5.57
C SER A 504 16.95 12.73 4.35
N LYS A 505 16.26 12.94 3.22
CA LYS A 505 16.50 12.21 1.96
C LYS A 505 17.58 12.89 1.10
N SER A 506 17.70 14.21 1.17
CA SER A 506 18.62 15.02 0.34
C SER A 506 19.57 15.89 1.18
N GLY A 507 20.88 15.80 0.96
CA GLY A 507 21.88 16.60 1.68
C GLY A 507 23.15 15.82 2.02
N SER A 508 24.07 16.44 2.75
CA SER A 508 25.25 15.76 3.30
C SER A 508 24.88 14.74 4.38
N SER A 509 25.76 13.79 4.69
CA SER A 509 25.51 12.75 5.70
C SER A 509 25.15 13.34 7.08
N ASP A 510 25.82 14.42 7.47
CA ASP A 510 25.59 15.08 8.76
C ASP A 510 24.23 15.81 8.78
N GLU A 511 23.87 16.48 7.70
CA GLU A 511 22.56 17.13 7.55
C GLU A 511 21.41 16.11 7.57
N LYS A 512 21.58 14.97 6.90
CA LYS A 512 20.59 13.89 6.90
C LYS A 512 20.39 13.33 8.30
N THR A 513 21.48 13.12 9.04
CA THR A 513 21.43 12.57 10.41
C THR A 513 20.75 13.56 11.35
N ASN A 514 21.11 14.84 11.30
CA ASN A 514 20.50 15.89 12.12
C ASN A 514 19.01 16.08 11.79
N ALA A 515 18.64 16.13 10.51
CA ALA A 515 17.25 16.25 10.08
C ALA A 515 16.41 15.04 10.53
N THR A 516 16.94 13.82 10.42
CA THR A 516 16.27 12.59 10.88
C THR A 516 16.05 12.59 12.39
N ALA A 517 17.07 12.98 13.17
CA ALA A 517 16.97 13.05 14.63
C ALA A 517 15.91 14.07 15.07
N LYS A 518 15.92 15.28 14.48
CA LYS A 518 14.93 16.32 14.78
C LYS A 518 13.52 15.93 14.35
N ALA A 519 13.37 15.28 13.19
CA ALA A 519 12.08 14.76 12.73
C ALA A 519 11.52 13.72 13.71
N LEU A 520 12.35 12.80 14.20
CA LEU A 520 11.96 11.80 15.20
C LEU A 520 11.55 12.46 16.52
N GLU A 521 12.34 13.40 17.03
CA GLU A 521 12.06 14.15 18.26
C GLU A 521 10.70 14.86 18.19
N MET A 522 10.47 15.65 17.14
CA MET A 522 9.19 16.34 16.94
C MET A 522 8.03 15.37 16.72
N SER A 523 8.24 14.26 16.00
CA SER A 523 7.20 13.23 15.80
C SER A 523 6.75 12.63 17.14
N LEU A 524 7.68 12.39 18.06
CA LEU A 524 7.37 11.89 19.40
C LEU A 524 6.71 12.97 20.27
N GLN A 525 7.22 14.21 20.23
CA GLN A 525 6.69 15.33 21.00
C GLN A 525 5.21 15.61 20.68
N TYR A 526 4.85 15.60 19.39
CA TYR A 526 3.48 15.88 18.92
C TYR A 526 2.63 14.62 18.71
N SER A 527 3.17 13.44 19.02
CA SER A 527 2.53 12.13 18.84
C SER A 527 2.06 11.87 17.42
N PHE A 528 2.88 12.20 16.42
CA PHE A 528 2.60 11.89 15.02
C PHE A 528 3.18 10.54 14.62
N VAL A 529 2.37 9.70 13.97
CA VAL A 529 2.83 8.46 13.31
C VAL A 529 3.45 8.77 11.96
N THR A 530 4.78 8.72 11.87
CA THR A 530 5.55 9.07 10.66
C THR A 530 6.36 7.87 10.17
N PRO A 531 7.11 7.95 9.06
CA PRO A 531 8.00 6.86 8.65
C PRO A 531 9.01 6.41 9.73
N LEU A 532 9.29 7.25 10.75
CA LEU A 532 10.21 7.03 11.85
C LEU A 532 9.54 6.53 13.15
N THR A 533 8.23 6.65 13.28
CA THR A 533 7.47 6.32 14.50
C THR A 533 6.31 5.35 14.20
N SER A 534 5.84 4.64 15.22
CA SER A 534 4.68 3.76 15.16
C SER A 534 3.89 3.90 16.45
N MET A 535 2.56 3.79 16.35
CA MET A 535 1.69 3.78 17.52
C MET A 535 1.42 2.34 17.94
N VAL A 536 1.62 2.06 19.22
CA VAL A 536 1.36 0.76 19.83
C VAL A 536 0.40 0.90 21.01
N VAL A 537 -0.60 0.04 21.06
CA VAL A 537 -1.51 -0.09 22.21
C VAL A 537 -1.25 -1.45 22.84
N THR A 538 -1.00 -1.49 24.15
CA THR A 538 -0.88 -2.75 24.91
C THR A 538 -1.61 -2.61 26.24
N LYS A 539 -2.24 -3.69 26.72
CA LYS A 539 -2.76 -3.74 28.09
C LYS A 539 -1.59 -3.66 29.09
N PRO A 540 -1.58 -2.75 30.07
CA PRO A 540 -0.52 -2.68 31.09
C PRO A 540 -0.53 -3.94 31.97
N GLU A 541 0.66 -4.41 32.34
CA GLU A 541 0.85 -5.39 33.40
C GLU A 541 0.38 -4.75 34.72
N THR A 542 -0.78 -5.13 35.25
CA THR A 542 -1.14 -4.74 36.61
C THR A 542 -0.29 -5.55 37.58
N GLU A 543 0.58 -4.87 38.33
CA GLU A 543 1.10 -5.35 39.60
C GLU A 543 -0.08 -5.50 40.57
N ASP A 544 -0.79 -6.63 40.52
CA ASP A 544 -1.51 -7.14 41.68
C ASP A 544 -1.88 -8.62 41.50
N GLY A 545 -1.39 -9.42 42.44
CA GLY A 545 -2.08 -10.61 42.93
C GLY A 545 -2.02 -11.86 42.06
N THR A 546 -1.13 -12.77 42.44
CA THR A 546 -1.34 -14.22 42.34
C THR A 546 -2.71 -14.59 42.92
N ASP A 547 -3.75 -14.64 42.09
CA ASP A 547 -4.91 -15.54 42.20
C ASP A 547 -5.98 -15.13 41.18
N SER A 548 -6.04 -15.82 40.05
CA SER A 548 -7.23 -15.93 39.22
C SER A 548 -7.21 -17.30 38.52
N PRO A 549 -8.29 -18.09 38.63
CA PRO A 549 -8.29 -19.46 38.12
C PRO A 549 -8.21 -19.45 36.59
N LEU A 550 -7.29 -20.26 36.07
CA LEU A 550 -7.13 -20.60 34.66
C LEU A 550 -8.47 -21.08 34.09
N ILE A 551 -9.15 -20.21 33.35
CA ILE A 551 -10.29 -20.61 32.51
C ILE A 551 -9.70 -21.13 31.21
N ALA A 552 -9.87 -22.44 31.01
CA ALA A 552 -9.38 -23.19 29.86
C ALA A 552 -9.91 -22.63 28.53
N ASP A 553 -8.98 -22.39 27.62
CA ASP A 553 -9.18 -22.02 26.23
C ASP A 553 -10.00 -23.07 25.45
N LYS A 554 -10.94 -22.61 24.63
CA LYS A 554 -11.52 -23.46 23.59
C LYS A 554 -11.75 -22.75 22.24
N LEU A 555 -11.10 -23.37 21.25
CA LEU A 555 -11.30 -23.42 19.79
C LEU A 555 -10.96 -22.19 18.92
N THR A 556 -9.74 -22.31 18.38
CA THR A 556 -9.18 -21.74 17.16
C THR A 556 -9.85 -22.35 15.92
N GLU A 557 -10.32 -21.50 15.00
CA GLU A 557 -10.25 -21.74 13.54
C GLU A 557 -9.43 -20.58 12.97
N GLY A 558 -8.15 -20.83 12.73
CA GLY A 558 -7.27 -19.95 11.98
C GLY A 558 -6.96 -20.63 10.65
N THR A 559 -7.02 -19.90 9.54
CA THR A 559 -6.48 -20.36 8.25
C THR A 559 -5.00 -20.66 8.41
N SER A 560 -4.54 -21.87 8.06
CA SER A 560 -3.13 -22.24 8.01
C SER A 560 -2.68 -22.43 6.56
N ASP A 561 -1.53 -21.87 6.22
CA ASP A 561 -0.89 -21.99 4.91
C ASP A 561 0.25 -23.01 5.02
N MET A 562 0.20 -24.09 4.23
CA MET A 562 1.19 -25.19 4.29
C MET A 562 1.82 -25.49 2.96
N THR A 563 3.11 -25.83 3.03
CA THR A 563 3.97 -25.99 1.86
C THR A 563 4.90 -27.21 1.99
N LEU A 564 5.27 -27.78 0.85
CA LEU A 564 6.24 -28.87 0.71
C LEU A 564 7.22 -28.55 -0.41
N ASP A 565 8.52 -28.57 -0.13
CA ASP A 565 9.55 -28.32 -1.15
C ASP A 565 10.90 -28.98 -0.84
N GLY A 566 11.64 -29.45 -1.86
CA GLY A 566 12.96 -30.07 -1.69
C GLY A 566 12.96 -31.48 -1.05
N ASP A 567 14.02 -31.80 -0.28
CA ASP A 567 14.23 -33.11 0.39
C ASP A 567 13.21 -33.35 1.51
N PRO A 568 12.15 -34.13 1.31
CA PRO A 568 10.76 -33.74 1.62
C PRO A 568 10.65 -32.89 2.91
N HIS A 569 10.80 -31.56 2.77
CA HIS A 569 10.71 -30.62 3.88
C HIS A 569 9.27 -30.11 3.96
N PHE A 570 8.64 -30.36 5.10
CA PHE A 570 7.30 -29.88 5.43
C PHE A 570 7.45 -28.55 6.16
N LEU A 571 6.76 -27.52 5.70
CA LEU A 571 6.67 -26.23 6.36
C LEU A 571 5.18 -25.92 6.63
N ILE A 572 4.87 -25.79 7.91
CA ILE A 572 3.53 -25.47 8.41
C ILE A 572 3.59 -24.06 8.97
N GLU A 573 3.07 -23.09 8.22
CA GLU A 573 2.93 -21.72 8.70
C GLU A 573 1.60 -21.57 9.44
N LEU A 574 1.68 -21.08 10.67
CA LEU A 574 0.52 -20.80 11.49
C LEU A 574 0.24 -19.31 11.43
N SER A 575 -0.77 -18.94 10.64
CA SER A 575 -1.09 -17.54 10.32
C SER A 575 -1.53 -16.72 11.54
N ASP A 576 -1.74 -17.34 12.69
CA ASP A 576 -2.10 -16.74 13.97
C ASP A 576 -0.90 -16.41 14.88
N ARG A 577 0.33 -16.87 14.56
CA ARG A 577 1.48 -16.75 15.47
C ARG A 577 2.78 -16.18 14.89
N ASP A 578 2.82 -15.78 13.60
CA ASP A 578 4.06 -15.37 12.90
C ASP A 578 5.22 -16.36 13.16
N ASP A 579 4.90 -17.65 13.31
CA ASP A 579 5.83 -18.73 13.60
C ASP A 579 5.47 -19.97 12.78
N ALA A 580 6.45 -20.84 12.55
CA ALA A 580 6.29 -22.01 11.69
C ALA A 580 6.88 -23.28 12.30
N LEU A 581 6.26 -24.42 11.98
CA LEU A 581 6.80 -25.74 12.28
C LEU A 581 7.39 -26.34 11.01
N CYS A 582 8.51 -27.02 11.13
CA CYS A 582 9.12 -27.71 10.01
C CYS A 582 9.66 -29.08 10.39
N PHE A 583 9.55 -30.04 9.50
CA PHE A 583 10.09 -31.39 9.68
C PHE A 583 10.36 -32.03 8.32
N ASN A 584 11.18 -33.06 8.30
CA ASN A 584 11.44 -33.81 7.07
C ASN A 584 10.79 -35.18 7.15
N ILE A 585 10.37 -35.76 6.05
CA ILE A 585 10.04 -37.19 5.99
C ILE A 585 10.96 -37.87 5.00
N ASN A 586 11.77 -38.80 5.50
CA ASN A 586 12.72 -39.54 4.68
C ASN A 586 12.30 -41.01 4.61
N ASP A 587 12.10 -41.52 3.40
CA ASP A 587 11.92 -42.95 3.11
C ASP A 587 12.59 -43.29 1.76
N LYS A 588 12.57 -44.55 1.36
CA LYS A 588 13.18 -45.02 0.11
C LYS A 588 12.55 -44.36 -1.13
N PRO A 589 13.35 -44.09 -2.18
CA PRO A 589 12.84 -43.68 -3.49
C PRO A 589 11.72 -44.59 -3.98
N GLY A 590 10.64 -43.99 -4.49
CA GLY A 590 9.44 -44.69 -4.95
C GLY A 590 8.32 -44.78 -3.92
N THR A 591 8.57 -44.47 -2.64
CA THR A 591 7.51 -44.37 -1.62
C THR A 591 6.48 -43.30 -2.01
N ILE A 592 5.20 -43.62 -1.78
CA ILE A 592 4.07 -42.73 -2.01
C ILE A 592 3.51 -42.34 -0.66
N PHE A 593 3.39 -41.05 -0.39
CA PHE A 593 2.86 -40.51 0.85
C PHE A 593 1.47 -39.93 0.67
N ASN A 594 0.59 -40.16 1.64
CA ASN A 594 -0.68 -39.48 1.76
C ASN A 594 -0.49 -38.09 2.39
N LEU A 595 -0.75 -37.04 1.61
CA LEU A 595 -0.54 -35.65 2.01
C LEU A 595 -1.83 -35.04 2.56
N VAL A 596 -2.92 -35.22 1.81
CA VAL A 596 -4.25 -34.71 2.17
C VAL A 596 -5.27 -35.79 1.84
N LYS A 597 -6.16 -36.10 2.78
CA LYS A 597 -7.30 -36.98 2.62
C LYS A 597 -8.46 -36.40 3.40
N ASP A 598 -9.47 -35.93 2.68
CA ASP A 598 -10.70 -35.45 3.26
C ASP A 598 -11.87 -36.34 2.77
N PRO A 599 -12.38 -37.24 3.63
CA PRO A 599 -13.45 -38.15 3.25
C PRO A 599 -14.79 -37.45 3.01
N GLU A 600 -15.02 -36.26 3.57
CA GLU A 600 -16.30 -35.55 3.44
C GLU A 600 -16.35 -34.74 2.14
N SER A 601 -15.28 -34.00 1.81
CA SER A 601 -15.20 -33.32 0.51
C SER A 601 -14.88 -34.28 -0.64
N GLY A 602 -14.27 -35.44 -0.33
CA GLY A 602 -13.86 -36.44 -1.31
C GLY A 602 -12.50 -36.12 -1.96
N ILE A 603 -11.69 -35.25 -1.34
CA ILE A 603 -10.34 -34.90 -1.80
C ILE A 603 -9.32 -35.94 -1.33
N LEU A 604 -8.45 -36.33 -2.25
CA LEU A 604 -7.27 -37.15 -1.97
C LEU A 604 -6.06 -36.59 -2.74
N VAL A 605 -4.98 -36.31 -2.02
CA VAL A 605 -3.69 -35.89 -2.58
C VAL A 605 -2.59 -36.80 -2.06
N ASN A 606 -1.92 -37.48 -2.99
CA ASN A 606 -0.77 -38.34 -2.71
C ASN A 606 0.45 -37.89 -3.51
N GLY A 607 1.64 -37.98 -2.93
CA GLY A 607 2.91 -37.61 -3.58
C GLY A 607 3.91 -38.76 -3.59
N GLN A 608 4.59 -38.99 -4.71
CA GLN A 608 5.65 -40.00 -4.85
C GLN A 608 7.03 -39.34 -4.86
N VAL A 609 7.95 -39.91 -4.06
CA VAL A 609 9.33 -39.42 -3.97
C VAL A 609 10.29 -40.15 -4.91
N VAL A 610 11.35 -39.48 -5.35
CA VAL A 610 12.47 -40.04 -6.14
C VAL A 610 13.80 -39.61 -5.53
N GLY A 611 14.82 -40.46 -5.61
CA GLY A 611 16.16 -40.12 -5.15
C GLY A 611 16.96 -39.28 -6.16
N ASP A 612 18.06 -38.71 -5.70
CA ASP A 612 19.09 -38.06 -6.54
C ASP A 612 19.62 -38.99 -7.66
N LYS A 613 20.14 -38.40 -8.75
CA LYS A 613 20.72 -39.12 -9.92
C LYS A 613 21.90 -40.03 -9.54
N LYS A 614 22.63 -39.67 -8.49
CA LYS A 614 23.82 -40.36 -7.96
C LYS A 614 23.87 -40.20 -6.45
N ILE A 615 24.33 -41.23 -5.75
CA ILE A 615 24.58 -41.16 -4.30
C ILE A 615 25.81 -40.26 -4.08
N PRO A 616 25.69 -39.16 -3.32
CA PRO A 616 26.83 -38.31 -2.99
C PRO A 616 27.85 -39.06 -2.10
N PRO A 617 29.11 -38.58 -2.00
CA PRO A 617 30.17 -39.26 -1.24
C PRO A 617 29.88 -39.41 0.26
N ASP A 618 28.94 -38.64 0.80
CA ASP A 618 28.48 -38.68 2.19
C ASP A 618 27.54 -39.86 2.50
N GLY A 619 27.12 -40.62 1.48
CA GLY A 619 26.26 -41.78 1.60
C GLY A 619 24.79 -41.48 1.90
N LYS A 620 24.37 -40.21 1.97
CA LYS A 620 23.00 -39.82 2.28
C LYS A 620 22.20 -39.62 0.99
N ILE A 621 21.11 -40.37 0.84
CA ILE A 621 20.21 -40.25 -0.33
C ILE A 621 19.13 -39.22 0.01
N ASN A 622 19.17 -38.06 -0.62
CA ASN A 622 18.06 -37.09 -0.55
C ASN A 622 16.96 -37.52 -1.51
N THR A 623 15.70 -37.27 -1.15
CA THR A 623 14.53 -37.67 -1.95
C THR A 623 13.62 -36.48 -2.23
N TYR A 624 13.05 -36.38 -3.43
CA TYR A 624 12.22 -35.25 -3.81
C TYR A 624 10.89 -35.71 -4.36
N PHE A 625 9.81 -34.95 -4.13
CA PHE A 625 8.56 -35.22 -4.84
C PHE A 625 8.73 -34.93 -6.33
N TRP A 626 8.43 -35.91 -7.17
CA TRP A 626 8.49 -35.74 -8.63
C TRP A 626 7.14 -36.01 -9.30
N ARG A 627 6.19 -36.54 -8.53
CA ARG A 627 4.87 -36.94 -9.04
C ARG A 627 3.81 -36.78 -7.96
N PHE A 628 2.73 -36.07 -8.27
CA PHE A 628 1.54 -35.92 -7.43
C PHE A 628 0.30 -36.50 -8.12
N GLY A 629 -0.57 -37.14 -7.34
CA GLY A 629 -1.91 -37.54 -7.74
C GLY A 629 -2.93 -36.76 -6.92
N ILE A 630 -3.80 -36.01 -7.59
CA ILE A 630 -4.90 -35.25 -6.99
C ILE A 630 -6.22 -35.84 -7.50
N LEU A 631 -7.11 -36.20 -6.60
CA LEU A 631 -8.39 -36.82 -6.90
C LEU A 631 -9.50 -36.10 -6.13
N HIS A 632 -10.61 -35.80 -6.80
CA HIS A 632 -11.85 -35.36 -6.17
C HIS A 632 -12.98 -36.30 -6.58
N GLN A 633 -13.36 -37.21 -5.67
CA GLN A 633 -14.24 -38.35 -5.98
C GLN A 633 -15.63 -37.91 -6.46
N THR A 634 -16.20 -36.88 -5.85
CA THR A 634 -17.55 -36.36 -6.16
C THR A 634 -17.61 -35.51 -7.42
N LEU A 635 -16.50 -34.85 -7.79
CA LEU A 635 -16.43 -33.98 -8.98
C LEU A 635 -15.92 -34.71 -10.22
N GLY A 636 -15.54 -35.99 -10.09
CA GLY A 636 -15.01 -36.78 -11.19
C GLY A 636 -13.64 -36.31 -11.71
N VAL A 637 -12.91 -35.53 -10.90
CA VAL A 637 -11.62 -34.92 -11.28
C VAL A 637 -10.46 -35.80 -10.85
N ARG A 638 -9.55 -36.09 -11.77
CA ARG A 638 -8.29 -36.79 -11.51
C ARG A 638 -7.15 -36.10 -12.23
N ILE A 639 -6.14 -35.65 -11.48
CA ILE A 639 -4.97 -34.96 -12.00
C ILE A 639 -3.72 -35.73 -11.60
N GLU A 640 -2.84 -35.96 -12.56
CA GLU A 640 -1.51 -36.47 -12.34
C GLU A 640 -0.50 -35.40 -12.78
N VAL A 641 0.35 -34.96 -11.86
CA VAL A 641 1.37 -33.93 -12.12
C VAL A 641 2.73 -34.59 -11.97
N THR A 642 3.53 -34.61 -13.05
CA THR A 642 4.93 -35.06 -13.02
C THR A 642 5.87 -33.90 -13.30
N THR A 643 7.18 -34.09 -13.15
CA THR A 643 8.17 -33.09 -13.58
C THR A 643 8.23 -32.90 -15.10
N GLU A 644 7.62 -33.80 -15.89
CA GLU A 644 7.66 -33.78 -17.35
C GLU A 644 6.36 -33.24 -17.96
N ASP A 645 5.22 -33.67 -17.42
CA ASP A 645 3.90 -33.40 -17.95
C ASP A 645 2.80 -33.37 -16.87
N ILE A 646 1.64 -32.84 -17.25
CA ILE A 646 0.43 -32.81 -16.43
C ILE A 646 -0.68 -33.51 -17.20
N LEU A 647 -1.27 -34.54 -16.59
CA LEU A 647 -2.43 -35.26 -17.13
C LEU A 647 -3.66 -34.91 -16.31
N VAL A 648 -4.68 -34.38 -16.98
CA VAL A 648 -5.93 -33.94 -16.37
C VAL A 648 -7.05 -34.79 -16.94
N PHE A 649 -7.82 -35.45 -16.08
CA PHE A 649 -8.99 -36.22 -16.44
C PHE A 649 -10.23 -35.67 -15.73
N GLN A 650 -11.29 -35.44 -16.49
CA GLN A 650 -12.62 -35.11 -15.96
C GLN A 650 -13.65 -35.92 -16.74
N ASP A 651 -14.49 -36.69 -16.05
CA ASP A 651 -15.59 -37.45 -16.65
C ASP A 651 -15.18 -38.33 -17.87
N ASN A 652 -14.01 -39.00 -17.78
CA ASN A 652 -13.38 -39.83 -18.82
C ASN A 652 -12.80 -39.10 -20.05
N GLU A 653 -12.81 -37.76 -20.10
CA GLU A 653 -12.04 -36.99 -21.08
C GLU A 653 -10.71 -36.52 -20.47
N GLY A 654 -9.62 -36.71 -21.22
CA GLY A 654 -8.26 -36.47 -20.74
C GLY A 654 -7.51 -35.44 -21.58
N VAL A 655 -6.89 -34.45 -20.93
CA VAL A 655 -5.98 -33.48 -21.56
C VAL A 655 -4.58 -33.68 -21.00
N LYS A 656 -3.60 -33.70 -21.90
CA LYS A 656 -2.18 -33.67 -21.56
C LYS A 656 -1.64 -32.25 -21.78
N LEU A 657 -1.04 -31.69 -20.74
CA LEU A 657 -0.36 -30.38 -20.77
C LEU A 657 1.14 -30.59 -20.52
N LEU A 658 1.97 -29.75 -21.13
CA LEU A 658 3.41 -29.72 -20.89
C LEU A 658 3.77 -28.48 -20.08
N TRP A 659 4.78 -28.56 -19.21
CA TRP A 659 5.25 -27.40 -18.46
C TRP A 659 5.71 -26.23 -19.35
N SER A 660 6.07 -26.49 -20.62
CA SER A 660 6.41 -25.45 -21.60
C SER A 660 5.22 -24.62 -22.08
N ASP A 661 3.99 -25.04 -21.76
CA ASP A 661 2.75 -24.42 -22.22
C ASP A 661 2.32 -23.29 -21.28
N SER A 662 1.44 -22.41 -21.77
CA SER A 662 0.67 -21.50 -20.92
C SER A 662 -0.81 -21.75 -21.23
N ALA A 663 -1.54 -22.23 -20.24
CA ALA A 663 -2.92 -22.67 -20.42
C ALA A 663 -3.78 -22.24 -19.24
N ALA A 664 -4.98 -21.76 -19.53
CA ALA A 664 -6.03 -21.55 -18.54
C ALA A 664 -7.26 -22.33 -19.00
N LEU A 665 -7.61 -23.40 -18.27
CA LEU A 665 -8.81 -24.19 -18.51
C LEU A 665 -9.83 -23.79 -17.45
N LYS A 666 -10.92 -23.16 -17.88
CA LYS A 666 -12.05 -22.87 -16.99
C LYS A 666 -13.13 -23.92 -17.19
N GLY A 667 -13.46 -24.64 -16.14
CA GLY A 667 -14.39 -25.76 -16.16
C GLY A 667 -15.55 -25.55 -15.18
N LEU A 668 -16.57 -26.40 -15.30
CA LEU A 668 -17.74 -26.33 -14.42
C LEU A 668 -17.43 -26.80 -12.98
N ASN A 669 -16.45 -27.70 -12.84
CA ASN A 669 -16.05 -28.35 -11.58
C ASN A 669 -14.60 -28.02 -11.16
N MET A 670 -13.79 -27.49 -12.07
CA MET A 670 -12.38 -27.21 -11.82
C MET A 670 -11.87 -26.13 -12.77
N ASP A 671 -11.10 -25.19 -12.21
CA ASP A 671 -10.29 -24.24 -12.96
C ASP A 671 -8.80 -24.62 -12.82
N LEU A 672 -8.10 -24.68 -13.95
CA LEU A 672 -6.66 -24.90 -14.02
C LEU A 672 -5.98 -23.69 -14.65
N SER A 673 -4.88 -23.24 -14.03
CA SER A 673 -3.99 -22.22 -14.59
C SER A 673 -2.57 -22.75 -14.57
N LEU A 674 -2.02 -23.00 -15.76
CA LEU A 674 -0.64 -23.42 -15.98
C LEU A 674 0.19 -22.22 -16.43
N GLU A 675 1.15 -21.84 -15.60
CA GLU A 675 2.16 -20.84 -15.90
C GLU A 675 3.42 -21.53 -16.43
N LYS A 676 3.87 -21.09 -17.60
CA LYS A 676 4.99 -21.71 -18.32
C LYS A 676 6.23 -21.83 -17.45
N ASP A 677 6.77 -23.04 -17.42
CA ASP A 677 7.99 -23.45 -16.75
C ASP A 677 8.03 -23.10 -15.25
N ARG A 678 6.85 -22.92 -14.63
CA ARG A 678 6.72 -22.36 -13.29
C ARG A 678 5.74 -23.10 -12.39
N SER A 679 4.44 -23.01 -12.67
CA SER A 679 3.44 -23.43 -11.68
C SER A 679 2.15 -23.94 -12.32
N LEU A 680 1.52 -24.91 -11.66
CA LEU A 680 0.16 -25.36 -11.93
C LEU A 680 -0.71 -24.96 -10.74
N THR A 681 -1.66 -24.06 -10.96
CA THR A 681 -2.71 -23.75 -9.98
C THR A 681 -3.97 -24.56 -10.29
N VAL A 682 -4.47 -25.29 -9.30
CA VAL A 682 -5.70 -26.09 -9.37
C VAL A 682 -6.71 -25.49 -8.40
N THR A 683 -7.87 -25.08 -8.91
CA THR A 683 -8.99 -24.60 -8.10
C THR A 683 -10.18 -25.53 -8.33
N LEU A 684 -10.57 -26.27 -7.30
CA LEU A 684 -11.72 -27.18 -7.35
C LEU A 684 -12.97 -26.43 -6.89
N LYS A 685 -14.10 -26.59 -7.59
CA LYS A 685 -15.31 -25.82 -7.35
C LYS A 685 -15.85 -26.02 -5.93
N ASP A 686 -16.15 -24.92 -5.25
CA ASP A 686 -16.65 -24.88 -3.86
C ASP A 686 -15.76 -25.67 -2.89
N SER A 687 -14.47 -25.74 -3.21
CA SER A 687 -13.47 -26.58 -2.55
C SER A 687 -12.10 -25.90 -2.62
N VAL A 688 -11.03 -26.64 -2.36
CA VAL A 688 -9.71 -26.09 -2.09
C VAL A 688 -8.97 -25.68 -3.34
N LYS A 689 -8.13 -24.67 -3.14
CA LYS A 689 -7.12 -24.23 -4.10
C LYS A 689 -5.72 -24.70 -3.70
N PHE A 690 -5.04 -25.37 -4.64
CA PHE A 690 -3.67 -25.85 -4.49
C PHE A 690 -2.78 -25.34 -5.61
N VAL A 691 -1.48 -25.22 -5.35
CA VAL A 691 -0.44 -24.86 -6.33
C VAL A 691 0.65 -25.91 -6.32
N VAL A 692 1.04 -26.39 -7.49
CA VAL A 692 2.21 -27.24 -7.69
C VAL A 692 3.29 -26.42 -8.41
N LEU A 693 4.46 -26.26 -7.79
CA LEU A 693 5.61 -25.56 -8.37
C LEU A 693 6.58 -26.55 -9.03
N LEU A 694 7.12 -26.21 -10.19
CA LEU A 694 8.20 -26.97 -10.84
C LEU A 694 9.55 -26.32 -10.56
N HIS A 695 10.43 -27.06 -9.89
CA HIS A 695 11.81 -26.64 -9.65
C HIS A 695 12.72 -27.27 -10.70
N LYS A 696 13.19 -26.44 -11.64
CA LYS A 696 14.12 -26.87 -12.68
C LYS A 696 15.56 -26.82 -12.19
N VAL A 697 16.20 -27.98 -12.20
CA VAL A 697 17.63 -28.11 -11.95
C VAL A 697 18.38 -28.01 -13.28
N TRP A 698 19.56 -27.39 -13.25
CA TRP A 698 20.42 -27.31 -14.44
C TRP A 698 20.67 -28.70 -15.05
N LYS A 699 20.51 -28.84 -16.37
CA LYS A 699 20.45 -30.14 -17.06
C LYS A 699 21.66 -31.04 -16.80
N GLU A 700 22.86 -30.48 -16.64
CA GLU A 700 24.10 -31.22 -16.39
C GLU A 700 24.45 -31.35 -14.90
N HIS A 701 23.53 -30.99 -13.99
CA HIS A 701 23.81 -31.10 -12.56
C HIS A 701 24.09 -32.56 -12.16
N PRO A 702 25.22 -32.84 -11.48
CA PRO A 702 25.72 -34.21 -11.29
C PRO A 702 24.89 -35.07 -10.32
N TYR A 703 24.13 -34.43 -9.41
CA TYR A 703 23.39 -35.10 -8.33
C TYR A 703 21.87 -34.86 -8.42
N HIS A 704 21.40 -33.61 -8.38
CA HIS A 704 19.97 -33.28 -8.35
C HIS A 704 19.20 -33.45 -9.68
N ARG A 705 17.88 -33.65 -9.54
CA ARG A 705 16.87 -33.75 -10.61
C ARG A 705 15.84 -32.65 -10.44
N ASP A 706 15.07 -32.38 -11.50
CA ASP A 706 13.86 -31.55 -11.37
C ASP A 706 12.93 -32.18 -10.34
N TYR A 707 12.23 -31.34 -9.58
CA TYR A 707 11.29 -31.77 -8.55
C TYR A 707 10.10 -30.83 -8.46
N LEU A 708 9.09 -31.25 -7.72
CA LEU A 708 7.83 -30.54 -7.53
C LEU A 708 7.65 -30.12 -6.07
N GLY A 709 7.21 -28.88 -5.88
CA GLY A 709 6.71 -28.40 -4.59
C GLY A 709 5.17 -28.38 -4.57
N PHE A 710 4.55 -28.66 -3.43
CA PHE A 710 3.09 -28.66 -3.26
C PHE A 710 2.67 -27.66 -2.19
N TYR A 711 1.73 -26.79 -2.55
CA TYR A 711 1.33 -25.62 -1.77
C TYR A 711 -0.19 -25.54 -1.67
N THR A 712 -0.69 -25.24 -0.48
CA THR A 712 -2.14 -25.17 -0.19
C THR A 712 -2.49 -23.75 0.20
N LEU A 713 -3.54 -23.16 -0.42
CA LEU A 713 -3.84 -21.72 -0.30
C LEU A 713 -5.19 -21.41 0.38
N GLU A 714 -6.18 -22.31 0.28
CA GLU A 714 -7.53 -22.08 0.80
C GLU A 714 -8.01 -23.31 1.60
N THR A 715 -7.31 -23.61 2.69
CA THR A 715 -7.48 -24.83 3.50
C THR A 715 -8.77 -24.85 4.34
N HIS A 716 -9.36 -23.69 4.64
CA HIS A 716 -10.61 -23.55 5.42
C HIS A 716 -11.86 -24.18 4.77
N LEU A 717 -11.78 -24.58 3.50
CA LEU A 717 -12.86 -25.25 2.77
C LEU A 717 -12.83 -26.78 2.93
N LEU A 718 -11.81 -27.33 3.60
CA LEU A 718 -11.73 -28.76 3.93
C LEU A 718 -12.49 -29.06 5.20
N SER A 719 -13.09 -30.26 5.25
CA SER A 719 -13.89 -30.66 6.40
C SER A 719 -13.05 -30.81 7.66
N PRO A 720 -13.65 -30.74 8.85
CA PRO A 720 -12.98 -31.07 10.12
C PRO A 720 -12.38 -32.49 10.15
N SER A 721 -12.82 -33.38 9.26
CA SER A 721 -12.34 -34.77 9.13
C SER A 721 -11.13 -34.91 8.20
N VAL A 722 -10.60 -33.81 7.66
CA VAL A 722 -9.38 -33.83 6.83
C VAL A 722 -8.18 -34.34 7.61
N HIS A 723 -7.41 -35.21 6.98
CA HIS A 723 -6.23 -35.83 7.55
C HIS A 723 -5.12 -35.98 6.50
N GLY A 724 -3.98 -36.54 6.89
CA GLY A 724 -2.80 -36.76 6.05
C GLY A 724 -1.58 -36.08 6.65
N LEU A 725 -0.42 -36.19 6.00
CA LEU A 725 0.81 -35.54 6.49
C LEU A 725 0.72 -34.02 6.55
N LEU A 726 -0.10 -33.41 5.69
CA LEU A 726 -0.45 -31.99 5.75
C LEU A 726 -1.84 -31.77 6.33
N GLY A 727 -2.81 -32.59 5.90
CA GLY A 727 -4.22 -32.38 6.21
C GLY A 727 -4.53 -32.30 7.71
N GLN A 728 -3.82 -33.05 8.55
CA GLN A 728 -4.02 -33.03 10.01
C GLN A 728 -3.73 -31.66 10.68
N PHE A 729 -3.08 -30.74 9.97
CA PHE A 729 -2.71 -29.41 10.47
C PHE A 729 -3.58 -28.29 9.87
N TYR A 730 -4.56 -28.63 9.03
CA TYR A 730 -5.40 -27.66 8.29
C TYR A 730 -6.41 -26.93 9.17
N HIS A 731 -6.73 -27.51 10.33
CA HIS A 731 -7.52 -26.88 11.40
C HIS A 731 -6.66 -26.36 12.56
N GLY A 732 -5.37 -26.15 12.28
CA GLY A 732 -4.38 -25.63 13.22
C GLY A 732 -3.75 -26.69 14.12
N VAL A 733 -2.61 -26.35 14.71
CA VAL A 733 -1.91 -27.17 15.71
C VAL A 733 -1.47 -26.31 16.88
N LYS A 734 -1.80 -26.75 18.09
CA LYS A 734 -1.43 -26.05 19.32
C LYS A 734 -0.11 -26.60 19.85
N PHE A 735 0.85 -25.70 20.03
CA PHE A 735 2.09 -26.01 20.72
C PHE A 735 2.55 -24.83 21.60
N GLU A 736 3.40 -25.12 22.56
CA GLU A 736 4.13 -24.15 23.39
C GLU A 736 5.62 -24.46 23.31
N VAL A 737 6.46 -23.43 23.26
CA VAL A 737 7.92 -23.61 23.28
C VAL A 737 8.47 -22.97 24.55
N SER A 738 9.32 -23.72 25.24
CA SER A 738 9.92 -23.37 26.51
C SER A 738 11.39 -23.80 26.54
N ASP A 739 12.13 -23.37 27.57
CA ASP A 739 13.48 -23.88 27.84
C ASP A 739 14.47 -23.74 26.65
N LEU A 740 14.59 -22.49 26.17
CA LEU A 740 15.53 -22.08 25.13
C LEU A 740 16.97 -22.27 25.60
N ARG A 741 17.75 -23.04 24.84
CA ARG A 741 19.13 -23.41 25.15
C ARG A 741 20.02 -23.25 23.92
N PRO A 742 21.33 -22.99 24.10
CA PRO A 742 22.27 -23.01 22.98
C PRO A 742 22.27 -24.40 22.32
N GLY A 743 22.01 -24.46 21.02
CA GLY A 743 22.13 -25.70 20.24
C GLY A 743 23.57 -25.95 19.78
N GLU A 744 23.79 -27.07 19.08
CA GLU A 744 25.13 -27.44 18.55
C GLU A 744 25.72 -26.37 17.61
N VAL A 745 24.86 -25.61 16.94
CA VAL A 745 25.24 -24.45 16.12
C VAL A 745 24.76 -23.19 16.84
N PRO A 746 25.63 -22.20 17.12
CA PRO A 746 25.28 -20.99 17.89
C PRO A 746 24.07 -20.21 17.37
N GLU A 747 23.82 -20.28 16.05
CA GLU A 747 22.72 -19.58 15.36
C GLU A 747 21.41 -20.39 15.34
N LYS A 748 21.40 -21.60 15.91
CA LYS A 748 20.27 -22.54 15.94
C LYS A 748 20.01 -23.04 17.37
N PRO A 749 19.36 -22.23 18.23
CA PRO A 749 19.04 -22.64 19.59
C PRO A 749 18.09 -23.84 19.62
N ASP A 750 18.28 -24.72 20.61
CA ASP A 750 17.37 -25.80 20.93
C ASP A 750 16.31 -25.34 21.95
N ALA A 751 15.14 -25.97 21.96
CA ALA A 751 14.06 -25.67 22.90
C ALA A 751 13.20 -26.91 23.16
N THR A 752 12.46 -26.91 24.27
CA THR A 752 11.42 -27.91 24.54
C THR A 752 10.08 -27.42 24.02
N MET A 753 9.51 -28.14 23.05
CA MET A 753 8.17 -27.90 22.53
C MET A 753 7.16 -28.85 23.19
N PHE A 754 6.11 -28.31 23.78
CA PHE A 754 4.92 -29.05 24.18
C PHE A 754 3.89 -29.02 23.05
N VAL A 755 3.59 -30.15 22.44
CA VAL A 755 2.61 -30.27 21.34
C VAL A 755 1.83 -31.56 21.49
N LYS A 756 0.50 -31.52 21.30
CA LYS A 756 -0.39 -32.70 21.46
C LYS A 756 -0.22 -33.45 22.80
N GLY A 757 0.18 -32.75 23.87
CA GLY A 757 0.44 -33.35 25.19
C GLY A 757 1.77 -34.10 25.32
N LEU A 758 2.68 -33.95 24.36
CA LEU A 758 4.02 -34.52 24.34
C LEU A 758 5.08 -33.42 24.44
N GLU A 759 6.19 -33.74 25.09
CA GLU A 759 7.40 -32.91 25.11
C GLU A 759 8.36 -33.37 24.00
N LEU A 760 8.70 -32.46 23.09
CA LEU A 760 9.63 -32.68 21.99
C LEU A 760 10.81 -31.74 22.11
N ASN A 761 12.02 -32.24 21.83
CA ASN A 761 13.17 -31.37 21.63
C ASN A 761 13.14 -30.84 20.19
N VAL A 762 13.20 -29.52 20.02
CA VAL A 762 13.13 -28.84 18.71
C VAL A 762 14.30 -27.89 18.56
N THR A 763 14.71 -27.64 17.31
CA THR A 763 15.83 -26.74 17.00
C THR A 763 15.34 -25.59 16.12
N ARG A 764 15.71 -24.34 16.43
CA ARG A 764 15.36 -23.19 15.58
C ARG A 764 16.17 -23.24 14.29
N GLY A 765 15.47 -23.11 13.16
CA GLY A 765 16.08 -23.15 11.83
C GLY A 765 15.41 -22.18 10.86
N TRP A 766 15.89 -22.22 9.62
CA TRP A 766 15.33 -21.46 8.50
C TRP A 766 15.00 -22.42 7.38
N GLN A 767 13.81 -22.31 6.81
CA GLN A 767 13.39 -22.99 5.59
C GLN A 767 13.08 -21.98 4.49
N ARG A 768 13.10 -22.42 3.23
CA ARG A 768 12.81 -21.55 2.09
C ARG A 768 11.38 -21.78 1.61
N ASP A 769 10.62 -20.71 1.48
CA ASP A 769 9.31 -20.70 0.83
C ASP A 769 9.41 -20.05 -0.57
N PHE A 770 9.04 -20.79 -1.61
CA PHE A 770 9.19 -20.37 -3.00
C PHE A 770 7.90 -19.86 -3.65
N ARG A 771 6.79 -19.73 -2.89
CA ARG A 771 5.50 -19.21 -3.41
C ARG A 771 5.63 -17.86 -4.12
N ASN A 772 6.40 -16.95 -3.52
CA ASN A 772 6.54 -15.57 -3.99
C ASN A 772 7.87 -15.31 -4.73
N GLU A 773 8.96 -16.01 -4.39
CA GLU A 773 10.29 -15.83 -4.98
C GLU A 773 10.94 -17.18 -5.33
N MET A 774 10.80 -17.66 -6.58
CA MET A 774 11.30 -18.99 -6.97
C MET A 774 12.83 -19.12 -7.03
N THR A 775 13.57 -18.03 -7.21
CA THR A 775 15.02 -18.10 -7.46
C THR A 775 15.81 -18.29 -6.15
N ASN A 776 15.47 -17.53 -5.12
CA ASN A 776 16.16 -17.61 -3.83
C ASN A 776 15.30 -18.20 -2.71
N GLY A 777 13.96 -18.18 -2.84
CA GLY A 777 13.05 -18.52 -1.75
C GLY A 777 13.12 -17.52 -0.60
N ILE A 778 11.97 -17.21 0.00
CA ILE A 778 11.91 -16.39 1.21
C ILE A 778 12.35 -17.25 2.39
N LYS A 779 13.27 -16.77 3.23
CA LYS A 779 13.69 -17.50 4.44
C LYS A 779 12.62 -17.34 5.52
N VAL A 780 11.96 -18.45 5.87
CA VAL A 780 10.97 -18.55 6.94
C VAL A 780 11.62 -19.19 8.16
N PRO A 781 11.64 -18.52 9.33
CA PRO A 781 12.15 -19.13 10.55
C PRO A 781 11.14 -20.17 11.06
N CYS A 782 11.61 -21.35 11.43
CA CYS A 782 10.75 -22.43 11.91
C CYS A 782 11.39 -23.24 13.04
N TRP A 783 10.56 -23.88 13.85
CA TRP A 783 10.99 -24.92 14.79
C TRP A 783 11.09 -26.25 14.06
N PHE A 784 12.29 -26.84 14.05
CA PHE A 784 12.55 -28.11 13.40
C PHE A 784 12.26 -29.28 14.34
N ILE A 785 11.30 -30.13 13.95
CA ILE A 785 10.95 -31.36 14.65
C ILE A 785 11.79 -32.51 14.07
N HIS A 786 12.60 -33.11 14.93
CA HIS A 786 13.48 -34.22 14.57
C HIS A 786 12.70 -35.53 14.36
N ASN A 787 13.41 -36.59 13.95
CA ASN A 787 12.87 -37.96 13.85
C ASN A 787 11.61 -38.07 12.98
N ASN A 788 11.67 -37.58 11.75
CA ASN A 788 10.56 -37.65 10.80
C ASN A 788 9.23 -37.05 11.28
N GLY A 789 9.27 -36.01 12.12
CA GLY A 789 8.07 -35.36 12.67
C GLY A 789 7.39 -36.17 13.79
N THR A 790 8.06 -37.18 14.35
CA THR A 790 7.51 -38.02 15.43
C THR A 790 7.03 -37.17 16.60
N GLY A 791 5.80 -37.42 17.06
CA GLY A 791 5.16 -36.68 18.16
C GLY A 791 4.45 -35.39 17.72
N LEU A 792 4.78 -34.86 16.53
CA LEU A 792 3.99 -33.82 15.87
C LEU A 792 2.91 -34.43 14.97
N ILE A 793 3.29 -35.42 14.15
CA ILE A 793 2.33 -36.16 13.29
C ILE A 793 1.56 -37.20 14.11
N ASP A 794 0.29 -37.45 13.74
CA ASP A 794 -0.51 -38.52 14.31
C ASP A 794 0.00 -39.89 13.83
N GLY A 795 0.38 -40.79 14.73
CA GLY A 795 0.91 -42.11 14.37
C GLY A 795 2.39 -42.11 13.95
N ASP A 796 2.78 -43.10 13.13
CA ASP A 796 4.12 -43.22 12.56
C ASP A 796 4.11 -42.81 11.08
N MET A 797 5.27 -42.39 10.55
CA MET A 797 5.44 -42.08 9.13
C MET A 797 4.92 -43.18 8.20
N LYS A 798 5.05 -44.45 8.60
CA LYS A 798 4.58 -45.60 7.80
C LYS A 798 3.07 -45.66 7.63
N ASP A 799 2.30 -45.04 8.52
CA ASP A 799 0.83 -45.00 8.45
C ASP A 799 0.34 -44.13 7.28
N TYR A 800 1.22 -43.29 6.73
CA TYR A 800 0.94 -42.42 5.59
C TYR A 800 1.47 -43.00 4.26
N VAL A 801 2.03 -44.21 4.25
CA VAL A 801 2.58 -44.83 3.04
C VAL A 801 1.48 -45.54 2.25
N MET A 802 1.32 -45.17 0.99
CA MET A 802 0.29 -45.68 0.08
C MET A 802 0.87 -46.63 -0.97
N THR A 803 0.04 -47.55 -1.47
CA THR A 803 0.41 -48.47 -2.55
C THR A 803 0.24 -47.88 -3.95
N SER A 804 -0.57 -46.83 -4.09
CA SER A 804 -0.89 -46.17 -5.37
C SER A 804 -1.25 -44.70 -5.17
N LEU A 805 -0.95 -43.86 -6.17
CA LEU A 805 -1.26 -42.42 -6.16
C LEU A 805 -2.75 -42.11 -6.08
N PHE A 806 -3.62 -43.01 -6.54
CA PHE A 806 -5.07 -42.80 -6.61
C PHE A 806 -5.87 -43.79 -5.75
N SER A 807 -5.21 -44.54 -4.86
CA SER A 807 -5.91 -45.39 -3.90
C SER A 807 -6.14 -44.64 -2.60
N ALA A 808 -7.33 -44.82 -2.01
CA ALA A 808 -7.68 -44.26 -0.70
C ALA A 808 -7.24 -45.16 0.48
N VAL A 809 -6.78 -46.38 0.19
CA VAL A 809 -6.19 -47.39 1.10
C VAL A 809 -5.06 -48.14 0.40
#